data_AF-A0A5C7DVB0-F1
#
_entry.id   AF-A0A5C7DVB0-F1
#
_cell.length_a   1.000
_cell.length_b   1.000
_cell.length_c   1.000
_cell.angle_alpha   90.00
_cell.angle_beta   90.00
_cell.angle_gamma   90.00
#
_symmetry.space_group_name_H-M   'P 1'
#
loop_
_entity.id
_entity.type
_entity.pdbx_description
1 polymer ?
#
loop_
_entity_poly.entity_id
_entity_poly.type
_entity_poly.pdbx_seq_one_letter_code
_entity_poly.pdbx_strand_id
1 'polypeptide(L)'
;MKTLEDIKAMSYQEKDELEDLVLEIIDNNDLVKLKDILKDYPVKISCYELNIKDEDGDFPLFDPFNLIIRAAHACEDNNNDFSILDYLFDEYGLSLKDPKYNFAFHDMKHIKEANEKYILMKKVEGNSIIYQNALIYDYILNADNPNSQIIQYLVNRGAKFEVHKDDFGWTPMHFWVMQNNYELLELAIKGGANVDMQTLLDPKSKYNETLLFEAVKEPETYKVTKLLIELGANVNFITPTAPLDNAKGSRNKKLLKDAGAMTSEQLDKKYNIYWDSKECEKDKSYMEKYCKLLNDAIKKAKRMEKKDVNKVSTQETTIILGKTPKELIDAVQNFKVLKALNLLQNGAIKSIDKDILKICDDAINELIDKVVVDSNKGKNIGDGIYIEFSEFICIDYNNDGYKDYSKSVRKELKKSSLYELRKILEDIIKGKSIESTLRDCAFYNKKGKFKPKHPNLCYIPFNLFELKILVEMEFISLGQIDLSYIKDLNQLFASYSMEIIHLHTNRKDFSGIESWDVSQIKYMNGLFKGLKDFNANLSKWKVTNVKDFEEMFYDCESFKSDLSKWKPKKAENINSMFHGAKSFDCDLSEWNLPSELVEQSNNIFSDCSLQNNPPSWYRAVFDMDNPSYELLCKLVKARDYKQAKIILEKIIPLQNEQYEHITQLCFYVPKGTVSNAMPDEDFFSTLVKNAKSQGFHIPISDEVMHICLRFDKLEYAKFLRTLGYKVVITKENKFGLSVALEHKLSTEIKNILEFILDNLDSKIDTTFFENIRLNQTPNIRFCNADDETLDFFFQELIKRYPKEMLDEKLLVMFVHSDLIYLLFKHGLKIDLKNIPYDLNIVGRYYLAPIRKMLAYEIKGRVSRFLQLLRHNLLRADSIIEYHTGVKAPALLIFLDNFKDRLDLDGKEYPIKDILIEFASHNVDIQKLGTFYDKDFYEILKSSEYKQEILTIFKK
;
A
#
# COMPACT_ATOMS: atom_id res chain seq x y z
N MET A 1 23.64 24.53 -6.35
CA MET A 1 22.37 24.15 -5.72
C MET A 1 22.41 24.48 -4.24
N LYS A 2 21.47 25.33 -3.82
CA LYS A 2 21.21 25.71 -2.43
C LYS A 2 20.47 24.58 -1.71
N THR A 3 20.82 24.36 -0.45
CA THR A 3 20.15 23.41 0.44
C THR A 3 18.90 24.04 1.07
N LEU A 4 18.06 23.22 1.72
CA LEU A 4 16.90 23.70 2.46
C LEU A 4 17.31 24.71 3.55
N GLU A 5 18.44 24.45 4.21
CA GLU A 5 19.02 25.27 5.26
C GLU A 5 19.54 26.61 4.72
N ASP A 6 20.20 26.61 3.56
CA ASP A 6 20.68 27.85 2.92
C ASP A 6 19.52 28.80 2.59
N ILE A 7 18.40 28.26 2.13
CA ILE A 7 17.24 29.06 1.74
C ILE A 7 16.41 29.48 2.96
N LYS A 8 16.36 28.65 4.02
CA LYS A 8 15.75 29.04 5.31
C LYS A 8 16.47 30.22 5.96
N ALA A 9 17.78 30.35 5.74
CA ALA A 9 18.60 31.42 6.27
C ALA A 9 18.35 32.79 5.59
N MET A 10 17.73 32.82 4.40
CA MET A 10 17.35 34.08 3.74
C MET A 10 16.24 34.79 4.52
N SER A 11 16.34 36.12 4.60
CA SER A 11 15.29 36.99 5.11
C SER A 11 14.05 36.96 4.21
N TYR A 12 12.91 37.44 4.72
CA TYR A 12 11.68 37.57 3.92
C TYR A 12 11.92 38.45 2.69
N GLN A 13 12.54 39.62 2.88
CA GLN A 13 12.83 40.56 1.80
C GLN A 13 13.73 39.96 0.71
N GLU A 14 14.76 39.18 1.08
CA GLU A 14 15.62 38.50 0.10
C GLU A 14 14.89 37.42 -0.71
N LYS A 15 13.82 36.83 -0.16
CA LYS A 15 13.00 35.83 -0.86
C LYS A 15 12.01 36.49 -1.81
N ASP A 16 11.38 37.57 -1.35
CA ASP A 16 10.45 38.39 -2.12
C ASP A 16 11.16 39.01 -3.35
N GLU A 17 12.31 39.65 -3.13
CA GLU A 17 13.14 40.20 -4.22
C GLU A 17 13.61 39.13 -5.22
N LEU A 18 13.81 37.89 -4.76
CA LEU A 18 14.20 36.77 -5.62
C LEU A 18 13.02 36.27 -6.47
N GLU A 19 11.83 36.14 -5.90
CA GLU A 19 10.63 35.75 -6.65
C GLU A 19 10.29 36.80 -7.71
N ASP A 20 10.30 38.08 -7.35
CA ASP A 20 10.09 39.19 -8.28
C ASP A 20 11.09 39.16 -9.44
N LEU A 21 12.38 38.95 -9.15
CA LEU A 21 13.41 38.83 -10.18
C LEU A 21 13.15 37.65 -11.13
N VAL A 22 12.75 36.49 -10.60
CA VAL A 22 12.44 35.31 -11.42
C VAL A 22 11.23 35.57 -12.33
N LEU A 23 10.18 36.20 -11.80
CA LEU A 23 9.00 36.55 -12.59
C LEU A 23 9.31 37.60 -13.66
N GLU A 24 10.11 38.63 -13.35
CA GLU A 24 10.56 39.63 -14.32
C GLU A 24 11.38 38.99 -15.46
N ILE A 25 12.23 38.01 -15.16
CA ILE A 25 13.00 37.27 -16.16
C ILE A 25 12.08 36.46 -17.08
N ILE A 26 11.04 35.84 -16.52
CA ILE A 26 10.03 35.10 -17.29
C ILE A 26 9.27 36.04 -18.22
N ASP A 27 8.81 37.19 -17.72
CA ASP A 27 8.08 38.19 -18.51
C ASP A 27 8.91 38.73 -19.68
N ASN A 28 10.22 38.89 -19.47
CA ASN A 28 11.17 39.30 -20.51
C ASN A 28 11.57 38.17 -21.48
N ASN A 29 11.02 36.95 -21.31
CA ASN A 29 11.34 35.75 -22.08
C ASN A 29 12.85 35.41 -22.11
N ASP A 30 13.58 35.66 -21.02
CA ASP A 30 15.04 35.44 -20.93
C ASP A 30 15.37 34.04 -20.34
N LEU A 31 15.26 33.02 -21.18
CA LEU A 31 15.53 31.62 -20.81
C LEU A 31 16.92 31.41 -20.20
N VAL A 32 17.95 32.12 -20.70
CA VAL A 32 19.33 31.91 -20.26
C VAL A 32 19.49 32.33 -18.80
N LYS A 33 18.98 33.51 -18.44
CA LYS A 33 19.00 33.96 -17.03
C LYS A 33 18.10 33.11 -16.15
N LEU A 34 16.95 32.67 -16.66
CA LEU A 34 16.05 31.81 -15.90
C LEU A 34 16.75 30.50 -15.50
N LYS A 35 17.42 29.84 -16.46
CA LYS A 35 18.22 28.63 -16.20
C LYS A 35 19.36 28.90 -15.23
N ASP A 36 20.01 30.06 -15.35
CA ASP A 36 21.14 30.42 -14.48
C ASP A 36 20.73 30.58 -13.02
N ILE A 37 19.53 31.11 -12.75
CA ILE A 37 18.99 31.24 -11.39
C ILE A 37 18.41 29.91 -10.91
N LEU A 38 17.47 29.31 -11.64
CA LEU A 38 16.70 28.15 -11.16
C LEU A 38 17.54 26.87 -10.99
N LYS A 39 18.70 26.75 -11.65
CA LYS A 39 19.64 25.63 -11.40
C LYS A 39 20.08 25.52 -9.93
N ASP A 40 20.05 26.64 -9.20
CA ASP A 40 20.46 26.68 -7.80
C ASP A 40 19.31 26.42 -6.83
N TYR A 41 18.06 26.35 -7.28
CA TYR A 41 16.87 26.20 -6.44
C TYR A 41 16.06 24.97 -6.85
N PRO A 42 16.31 23.77 -6.28
CA PRO A 42 15.62 22.54 -6.67
C PRO A 42 14.11 22.63 -6.44
N VAL A 43 13.31 22.24 -7.45
CA VAL A 43 11.83 22.33 -7.45
C VAL A 43 11.16 21.76 -6.20
N LYS A 44 11.67 20.64 -5.65
CA LYS A 44 11.11 20.02 -4.44
C LYS A 44 11.27 20.94 -3.22
N ILE A 45 12.37 21.66 -3.14
CA ILE A 45 12.69 22.52 -2.00
C ILE A 45 12.00 23.88 -2.18
N SER A 46 12.20 24.52 -3.33
CA SER A 46 11.75 25.89 -3.60
C SER A 46 10.24 26.03 -3.80
N CYS A 47 9.58 25.02 -4.38
CA CYS A 47 8.13 25.09 -4.63
C CYS A 47 7.28 24.35 -3.58
N TYR A 48 7.86 23.58 -2.65
CA TYR A 48 7.08 22.72 -1.74
C TYR A 48 7.53 22.68 -0.27
N GLU A 49 8.83 22.51 0.00
CA GLU A 49 9.29 22.27 1.38
C GLU A 49 9.50 23.57 2.16
N LEU A 50 9.65 24.69 1.46
CA LEU A 50 9.86 26.00 2.05
C LEU A 50 8.59 26.82 1.99
N ASN A 51 8.04 27.14 3.15
CA ASN A 51 6.97 28.12 3.28
C ASN A 51 7.51 29.43 3.89
N ILE A 52 7.14 30.55 3.29
CA ILE A 52 7.39 31.93 3.67
C ILE A 52 6.13 32.44 4.35
N LYS A 53 6.28 33.04 5.53
CA LYS A 53 5.17 33.57 6.30
C LYS A 53 5.08 35.08 6.16
N ASP A 54 3.93 35.60 5.75
CA ASP A 54 3.63 37.04 5.67
C ASP A 54 2.33 37.40 6.43
N GLU A 55 1.75 38.58 6.17
CA GLU A 55 0.50 39.04 6.80
C GLU A 55 -0.74 38.23 6.37
N ASP A 56 -0.67 37.53 5.23
CA ASP A 56 -1.77 36.83 4.57
C ASP A 56 -1.68 35.30 4.68
N GLY A 57 -0.51 34.70 4.96
CA GLY A 57 -0.37 33.25 5.10
C GLY A 57 1.05 32.66 5.01
N ASP A 58 1.11 31.35 4.75
CA ASP A 58 2.34 30.57 4.51
C ASP A 58 2.41 30.16 3.01
N PHE A 59 3.35 30.71 2.24
CA PHE A 59 3.49 30.55 0.77
C PHE A 59 4.81 29.87 0.35
N PRO A 60 4.87 29.11 -0.76
CA PRO A 60 6.15 28.57 -1.25
C PRO A 60 7.15 29.67 -1.63
N LEU A 61 8.46 29.37 -1.73
CA LEU A 61 9.45 30.35 -2.23
C LEU A 61 9.21 30.74 -3.69
N PHE A 62 8.80 29.79 -4.53
CA PHE A 62 8.29 30.10 -5.85
C PHE A 62 6.93 29.44 -6.01
N ASP A 63 5.89 30.22 -6.29
CA ASP A 63 4.57 29.67 -6.63
C ASP A 63 4.61 29.03 -8.03
N PRO A 64 4.46 27.68 -8.14
CA PRO A 64 4.40 27.01 -9.43
C PRO A 64 3.34 27.55 -10.38
N PHE A 65 2.22 28.02 -9.84
CA PHE A 65 1.14 28.60 -10.62
C PHE A 65 1.61 29.87 -11.31
N ASN A 66 2.20 30.81 -10.57
CA ASN A 66 2.69 32.08 -11.10
C ASN A 66 3.79 31.88 -12.14
N LEU A 67 4.73 30.95 -11.89
CA LEU A 67 5.79 30.63 -12.86
C LEU A 67 5.21 30.19 -14.21
N ILE A 68 4.21 29.31 -14.19
CA ILE A 68 3.61 28.75 -15.42
C ILE A 68 2.70 29.78 -16.11
N ILE A 69 1.90 30.54 -15.35
CA ILE A 69 0.99 31.55 -15.92
C ILE A 69 1.77 32.68 -16.57
N ARG A 70 2.78 33.23 -15.89
CA ARG A 70 3.65 34.27 -16.46
C ARG A 70 4.38 33.77 -17.70
N ALA A 71 4.87 32.52 -17.67
CA ALA A 71 5.49 31.91 -18.83
C ALA A 71 4.51 31.71 -20.00
N ALA A 72 3.23 31.44 -19.73
CA ALA A 72 2.21 31.35 -20.76
C ALA A 72 1.91 32.72 -21.40
N HIS A 73 1.81 33.79 -20.60
CA HIS A 73 1.66 35.15 -21.12
C HIS A 73 2.91 35.62 -21.90
N ALA A 74 4.11 35.39 -21.36
CA ALA A 74 5.35 35.71 -22.05
C ALA A 74 5.47 34.94 -23.38
N CYS A 75 5.06 33.66 -23.41
CA CYS A 75 4.98 32.88 -24.65
C CYS A 75 4.07 33.55 -25.69
N GLU A 76 2.90 34.04 -25.26
CA GLU A 76 1.95 34.74 -26.12
C GLU A 76 2.54 36.05 -26.69
N ASP A 77 3.16 36.87 -25.84
CA ASP A 77 3.78 38.14 -26.22
C ASP A 77 5.01 37.96 -27.12
N ASN A 78 5.63 36.77 -27.11
CA ASN A 78 6.84 36.44 -27.86
C ASN A 78 6.62 35.44 -29.01
N ASN A 79 5.51 35.59 -29.76
CA ASN A 79 5.20 34.81 -30.96
C ASN A 79 5.13 33.28 -30.72
N ASN A 80 4.53 32.86 -29.60
CA ASN A 80 4.40 31.46 -29.20
C ASN A 80 5.76 30.76 -29.00
N ASP A 81 6.72 31.46 -28.41
CA ASP A 81 7.98 30.86 -27.96
C ASP A 81 7.74 30.04 -26.69
N PHE A 82 7.65 28.72 -26.85
CA PHE A 82 7.41 27.78 -25.75
C PHE A 82 8.67 27.47 -24.92
N SER A 83 9.83 28.06 -25.23
CA SER A 83 11.12 27.61 -24.67
C SER A 83 11.18 27.69 -23.13
N ILE A 84 10.60 28.73 -22.51
CA ILE A 84 10.51 28.82 -21.05
C ILE A 84 9.55 27.77 -20.48
N LEU A 85 8.39 27.58 -21.10
CA LEU A 85 7.43 26.56 -20.68
C LEU A 85 8.00 25.14 -20.81
N ASP A 86 8.72 24.84 -21.89
CA ASP A 86 9.41 23.56 -22.09
C ASP A 86 10.46 23.37 -20.98
N TYR A 87 11.26 24.39 -20.66
CA TYR A 87 12.22 24.32 -19.56
C TYR A 87 11.54 24.05 -18.21
N LEU A 88 10.48 24.79 -17.87
CA LEU A 88 9.78 24.64 -16.60
C LEU A 88 9.19 23.23 -16.42
N PHE A 89 8.68 22.61 -17.49
CA PHE A 89 8.09 21.27 -17.44
C PHE A 89 9.12 20.14 -17.60
N ASP A 90 10.04 20.23 -18.56
CA ASP A 90 10.91 19.12 -18.94
C ASP A 90 12.23 19.08 -18.16
N GLU A 91 12.75 20.24 -17.76
CA GLU A 91 14.06 20.34 -17.09
C GLU A 91 13.92 20.73 -15.61
N TYR A 92 13.10 21.73 -15.28
CA TYR A 92 12.91 22.19 -13.90
C TYR A 92 12.01 21.26 -13.08
N GLY A 93 11.03 20.60 -13.73
CA GLY A 93 10.26 19.50 -13.16
C GLY A 93 8.87 19.83 -12.62
N LEU A 94 8.26 20.93 -13.07
CA LEU A 94 6.83 21.19 -12.84
C LEU A 94 5.97 20.18 -13.63
N SER A 95 4.73 19.90 -13.20
CA SER A 95 3.87 18.94 -13.90
C SER A 95 2.39 19.17 -13.69
N LEU A 96 1.69 19.62 -14.74
CA LEU A 96 0.22 19.75 -14.70
C LEU A 96 -0.52 18.41 -14.61
N LYS A 97 0.15 17.26 -14.73
CA LYS A 97 -0.48 15.96 -14.43
C LYS A 97 -0.75 15.75 -12.95
N ASP A 98 -0.02 16.45 -12.08
CA ASP A 98 -0.26 16.45 -10.66
C ASP A 98 -1.21 17.61 -10.32
N PRO A 99 -2.37 17.33 -9.69
CA PRO A 99 -3.39 18.34 -9.43
C PRO A 99 -2.84 19.55 -8.68
N LYS A 100 -1.80 19.38 -7.85
CA LYS A 100 -1.19 20.47 -7.08
C LYS A 100 -0.45 21.53 -7.92
N TYR A 101 -0.27 21.35 -9.23
CA TYR A 101 0.26 22.39 -10.12
C TYR A 101 -0.85 23.08 -10.94
N ASN A 102 -2.12 22.65 -10.79
CA ASN A 102 -3.24 23.20 -11.55
C ASN A 102 -4.00 24.32 -10.84
N PHE A 103 -3.63 24.69 -9.61
CA PHE A 103 -4.37 25.66 -8.80
C PHE A 103 -3.42 26.68 -8.18
N ALA A 104 -3.89 27.92 -8.00
CA ALA A 104 -3.23 28.91 -7.15
C ALA A 104 -3.48 28.55 -5.67
N PHE A 105 -2.42 28.34 -4.88
CA PHE A 105 -2.53 27.90 -3.48
C PHE A 105 -2.17 29.02 -2.51
N HIS A 106 -3.06 29.32 -1.56
CA HIS A 106 -2.79 30.27 -0.48
C HIS A 106 -2.58 29.58 0.89
N ASP A 107 -2.90 28.29 1.01
CA ASP A 107 -2.70 27.52 2.25
C ASP A 107 -2.35 26.04 1.93
N MET A 108 -1.07 25.70 2.11
CA MET A 108 -0.53 24.37 1.86
C MET A 108 -1.02 23.30 2.86
N LYS A 109 -1.62 23.68 4.01
CA LYS A 109 -2.14 22.76 5.04
C LYS A 109 -3.23 21.83 4.49
N HIS A 110 -3.95 22.28 3.47
CA HIS A 110 -5.12 21.64 2.90
C HIS A 110 -4.85 20.88 1.57
N ILE A 111 -3.61 20.91 1.05
CA ILE A 111 -3.22 20.27 -0.22
C ILE A 111 -3.29 18.74 -0.18
N LYS A 112 -3.07 18.13 0.98
CA LYS A 112 -3.27 16.68 1.14
C LYS A 112 -4.74 16.29 1.00
N GLU A 113 -5.66 17.08 1.55
CA GLU A 113 -7.10 16.83 1.47
C GLU A 113 -7.66 17.11 0.05
N ALA A 114 -7.11 18.12 -0.63
CA ALA A 114 -7.45 18.49 -2.01
C ALA A 114 -7.24 17.34 -3.02
N ASN A 115 -6.14 16.60 -2.85
CA ASN A 115 -5.73 15.53 -3.76
C ASN A 115 -6.58 14.26 -3.64
N GLU A 116 -7.36 14.09 -2.56
CA GLU A 116 -8.16 12.89 -2.30
C GLU A 116 -9.65 13.07 -2.63
N LYS A 117 -10.16 14.30 -2.65
CA LYS A 117 -11.55 14.62 -3.00
C LYS A 117 -11.58 15.85 -3.90
N TYR A 118 -11.75 15.66 -5.20
CA TYR A 118 -12.05 16.71 -6.18
C TYR A 118 -13.44 17.30 -5.97
N ILE A 119 -13.69 17.88 -4.80
CA ILE A 119 -14.95 18.51 -4.43
C ILE A 119 -14.56 19.68 -3.52
N LEU A 120 -14.96 20.89 -3.92
CA LEU A 120 -15.12 22.07 -3.07
C LEU A 120 -14.94 21.76 -1.57
N MET A 121 -13.83 22.21 -0.97
CA MET A 121 -13.84 22.44 0.47
C MET A 121 -14.91 23.50 0.73
N LYS A 122 -16.00 23.09 1.37
CA LYS A 122 -16.92 24.02 2.03
C LYS A 122 -16.12 24.84 3.03
N LYS A 123 -16.40 26.15 3.07
CA LYS A 123 -16.09 27.11 4.14
C LYS A 123 -15.41 26.46 5.35
N VAL A 124 -14.09 26.63 5.45
CA VAL A 124 -13.41 26.51 6.74
C VAL A 124 -13.94 27.67 7.58
N GLU A 125 -14.36 27.41 8.82
CA GLU A 125 -14.88 28.45 9.71
C GLU A 125 -13.86 29.61 9.79
N GLY A 126 -14.21 30.75 9.21
CA GLY A 126 -13.43 31.98 9.29
C GLY A 126 -12.74 32.47 8.01
N ASN A 127 -12.69 31.72 6.90
CA ASN A 127 -12.06 32.23 5.67
C ASN A 127 -12.75 31.74 4.37
N SER A 128 -12.87 32.63 3.37
CA SER A 128 -13.59 32.41 2.11
C SER A 128 -12.74 31.75 1.02
N ILE A 129 -13.20 30.61 0.49
CA ILE A 129 -12.84 29.96 -0.80
C ILE A 129 -11.32 29.68 -1.00
N ILE A 130 -10.92 28.41 -0.86
CA ILE A 130 -9.50 27.98 -0.96
C ILE A 130 -9.01 27.84 -2.43
N TYR A 131 -9.90 27.73 -3.42
CA TYR A 131 -9.53 27.65 -4.84
C TYR A 131 -10.24 28.75 -5.62
N GLN A 132 -9.55 29.85 -5.92
CA GLN A 132 -10.14 30.90 -6.75
C GLN A 132 -9.87 30.65 -8.24
N ASN A 133 -8.67 30.21 -8.63
CA ASN A 133 -8.26 30.15 -10.03
C ASN A 133 -7.55 28.83 -10.39
N ALA A 134 -8.13 28.03 -11.29
CA ALA A 134 -7.38 26.99 -12.00
C ALA A 134 -6.39 27.64 -12.97
N LEU A 135 -5.28 26.97 -13.26
CA LEU A 135 -4.27 27.48 -14.18
C LEU A 135 -4.84 27.74 -15.58
N ILE A 136 -5.58 26.78 -16.13
CA ILE A 136 -6.24 26.99 -17.44
C ILE A 136 -7.35 28.03 -17.37
N TYR A 137 -7.92 28.25 -16.19
CA TYR A 137 -9.03 29.16 -15.98
C TYR A 137 -8.56 30.61 -15.94
N ASP A 138 -7.48 30.89 -15.20
CA ASP A 138 -6.87 32.21 -15.09
C ASP A 138 -6.35 32.70 -16.44
N TYR A 139 -5.63 31.85 -17.16
CA TYR A 139 -5.14 32.16 -18.51
C TYR A 139 -6.28 32.48 -19.49
N ILE A 140 -7.38 31.70 -19.45
CA ILE A 140 -8.46 31.84 -20.44
C ILE A 140 -9.44 32.98 -20.09
N LEU A 141 -9.70 33.24 -18.81
CA LEU A 141 -10.65 34.29 -18.42
C LEU A 141 -10.06 35.70 -18.41
N ASN A 142 -8.76 35.83 -18.20
CA ASN A 142 -8.09 37.13 -18.21
C ASN A 142 -7.63 37.54 -19.62
N ALA A 143 -7.76 36.65 -20.62
CA ALA A 143 -7.43 36.93 -22.01
C ALA A 143 -8.65 37.39 -22.83
N ASP A 144 -8.56 38.57 -23.47
CA ASP A 144 -9.59 39.06 -24.39
C ASP A 144 -9.78 38.16 -25.62
N ASN A 145 -8.73 37.43 -26.03
CA ASN A 145 -8.75 36.44 -27.11
C ASN A 145 -7.73 35.32 -26.84
N PRO A 146 -8.10 34.28 -26.08
CA PRO A 146 -7.15 33.31 -25.56
C PRO A 146 -6.49 32.48 -26.68
N ASN A 147 -5.17 32.32 -26.60
CA ASN A 147 -4.38 31.71 -27.66
C ASN A 147 -4.58 30.18 -27.71
N SER A 148 -5.18 29.70 -28.79
CA SER A 148 -5.50 28.28 -29.00
C SER A 148 -4.28 27.35 -28.95
N GLN A 149 -3.10 27.82 -29.37
CA GLN A 149 -1.88 27.01 -29.36
C GLN A 149 -1.35 26.81 -27.93
N ILE A 150 -1.41 27.85 -27.12
CA ILE A 150 -1.00 27.81 -25.71
C ILE A 150 -1.98 26.93 -24.91
N ILE A 151 -3.28 27.06 -25.16
CA ILE A 151 -4.27 26.15 -24.58
C ILE A 151 -3.95 24.71 -24.97
N GLN A 152 -3.79 24.41 -26.25
CA GLN A 152 -3.47 23.05 -26.70
C GLN A 152 -2.18 22.52 -26.05
N TYR A 153 -1.18 23.38 -25.89
CA TYR A 153 0.08 23.05 -25.24
C TYR A 153 -0.12 22.69 -23.77
N LEU A 154 -0.75 23.57 -22.96
CA LEU A 154 -1.01 23.33 -21.54
C LEU A 154 -1.85 22.07 -21.32
N VAL A 155 -2.79 21.81 -22.23
CA VAL A 155 -3.64 20.61 -22.19
C VAL A 155 -2.85 19.34 -22.48
N ASN A 156 -1.98 19.36 -23.48
CA ASN A 156 -1.05 18.25 -23.74
C ASN A 156 -0.11 17.98 -22.54
N ARG A 157 0.18 19.02 -21.75
CA ARG A 157 0.97 18.94 -20.52
C ARG A 157 0.18 18.47 -19.29
N GLY A 158 -1.16 18.36 -19.39
CA GLY A 158 -2.03 17.77 -18.36
C GLY A 158 -2.96 18.74 -17.64
N ALA A 159 -3.13 19.97 -18.14
CA ALA A 159 -4.01 20.97 -17.54
C ALA A 159 -5.44 20.45 -17.30
N LYS A 160 -6.02 20.77 -16.14
CA LYS A 160 -7.37 20.35 -15.71
C LYS A 160 -8.45 21.36 -16.06
N PHE A 161 -9.63 20.87 -16.46
CA PHE A 161 -10.77 21.69 -16.88
C PHE A 161 -11.95 21.66 -15.89
N GLU A 162 -11.91 20.74 -14.94
CA GLU A 162 -12.99 20.43 -14.00
C GLU A 162 -13.01 21.34 -12.76
N VAL A 163 -12.69 22.63 -12.92
CA VAL A 163 -12.65 23.60 -11.80
C VAL A 163 -13.87 24.49 -11.82
N HIS A 164 -14.43 24.81 -10.65
CA HIS A 164 -15.70 25.54 -10.52
C HIS A 164 -15.50 26.93 -9.95
N LYS A 165 -16.11 27.93 -10.60
CA LYS A 165 -15.91 29.36 -10.32
C LYS A 165 -16.58 29.84 -9.04
N ASP A 166 -17.81 29.41 -8.79
CA ASP A 166 -18.75 30.13 -7.95
C ASP A 166 -19.79 29.20 -7.29
N ASP A 167 -20.69 29.81 -6.50
CA ASP A 167 -21.82 29.15 -5.85
C ASP A 167 -22.81 28.49 -6.85
N PHE A 168 -22.65 28.71 -8.17
CA PHE A 168 -23.46 28.08 -9.22
C PHE A 168 -22.82 26.78 -9.77
N GLY A 169 -21.57 26.49 -9.42
CA GLY A 169 -20.91 25.22 -9.77
C GLY A 169 -20.54 25.08 -11.25
N TRP A 170 -20.19 26.19 -11.92
CA TRP A 170 -19.84 26.20 -13.35
C TRP A 170 -18.35 26.05 -13.62
N THR A 171 -18.00 25.25 -14.65
CA THR A 171 -16.64 25.17 -15.23
C THR A 171 -16.45 26.19 -16.37
N PRO A 172 -15.21 26.51 -16.76
CA PRO A 172 -14.94 27.29 -17.98
C PRO A 172 -15.65 26.76 -19.24
N MET A 173 -15.84 25.44 -19.34
CA MET A 173 -16.59 24.85 -20.46
C MET A 173 -18.05 25.29 -20.48
N HIS A 174 -18.69 25.52 -19.33
CA HIS A 174 -20.07 26.02 -19.27
C HIS A 174 -20.15 27.45 -19.82
N PHE A 175 -19.15 28.28 -19.52
CA PHE A 175 -19.07 29.64 -20.06
C PHE A 175 -18.92 29.63 -21.59
N TRP A 176 -18.06 28.77 -22.15
CA TRP A 176 -17.92 28.64 -23.60
C TRP A 176 -19.20 28.14 -24.27
N VAL A 177 -19.92 27.23 -23.61
CA VAL A 177 -21.25 26.80 -24.09
C VAL A 177 -22.22 27.96 -24.14
N MET A 178 -22.33 28.75 -23.07
CA MET A 178 -23.22 29.91 -22.97
C MET A 178 -22.88 31.00 -23.99
N GLN A 179 -21.59 31.23 -24.24
CA GLN A 179 -21.11 32.20 -25.24
C GLN A 179 -21.11 31.65 -26.67
N ASN A 180 -21.59 30.41 -26.89
CA ASN A 180 -21.56 29.72 -28.18
C ASN A 180 -20.14 29.62 -28.80
N ASN A 181 -19.10 29.56 -27.96
CA ASN A 181 -17.70 29.47 -28.35
C ASN A 181 -17.30 28.00 -28.56
N TYR A 182 -17.56 27.48 -29.75
CA TYR A 182 -17.32 26.09 -30.12
C TYR A 182 -15.82 25.76 -30.31
N GLU A 183 -14.98 26.74 -30.65
CA GLU A 183 -13.56 26.52 -30.98
C GLU A 183 -12.73 26.16 -29.74
N LEU A 184 -12.88 26.93 -28.65
CA LEU A 184 -12.24 26.63 -27.38
C LEU A 184 -12.79 25.35 -26.74
N LEU A 185 -14.10 25.15 -26.86
CA LEU A 185 -14.76 23.95 -26.35
C LEU A 185 -14.28 22.68 -27.08
N GLU A 186 -14.08 22.74 -28.39
CA GLU A 186 -13.55 21.63 -29.18
C GLU A 186 -12.11 21.29 -28.77
N LEU A 187 -11.26 22.30 -28.59
CA LEU A 187 -9.87 22.13 -28.15
C LEU A 187 -9.81 21.46 -26.77
N ALA A 188 -10.62 21.93 -25.82
CA ALA A 188 -10.68 21.37 -24.47
C ALA A 188 -11.12 19.90 -24.47
N ILE A 189 -12.21 19.57 -25.18
CA ILE A 189 -12.73 18.20 -25.22
C ILE A 189 -11.78 17.25 -25.96
N LYS A 190 -11.20 17.67 -27.11
CA LYS A 190 -10.19 16.86 -27.83
C LYS A 190 -8.93 16.66 -27.00
N GLY A 191 -8.62 17.62 -26.14
CA GLY A 191 -7.50 17.56 -25.21
C GLY A 191 -7.77 16.75 -23.93
N GLY A 192 -8.96 16.16 -23.77
CA GLY A 192 -9.27 15.23 -22.69
C GLY A 192 -10.27 15.73 -21.65
N ALA A 193 -10.85 16.93 -21.82
CA ALA A 193 -11.92 17.40 -20.96
C ALA A 193 -13.17 16.50 -21.09
N ASN A 194 -13.88 16.29 -19.97
CA ASN A 194 -15.09 15.49 -19.95
C ASN A 194 -16.22 16.16 -20.78
N VAL A 195 -16.62 15.56 -21.89
CA VAL A 195 -17.73 16.05 -22.74
C VAL A 195 -19.09 16.07 -22.03
N ASP A 196 -19.26 15.20 -21.03
CA ASP A 196 -20.46 15.12 -20.17
C ASP A 196 -20.21 15.82 -18.82
N MET A 197 -19.40 16.88 -18.80
CA MET A 197 -19.15 17.67 -17.59
C MET A 197 -20.48 18.19 -17.03
N GLN A 198 -20.70 17.98 -15.73
CA GLN A 198 -21.90 18.41 -15.04
C GLN A 198 -21.70 19.77 -14.38
N THR A 199 -22.77 20.56 -14.35
CA THR A 199 -22.94 21.68 -13.42
C THR A 199 -22.91 21.13 -11.99
N LEU A 200 -22.64 21.97 -10.99
CA LEU A 200 -22.63 21.56 -9.58
C LEU A 200 -23.65 22.37 -8.75
N LEU A 201 -24.87 22.48 -9.30
CA LEU A 201 -26.00 23.24 -8.72
C LEU A 201 -26.44 22.70 -7.35
N ASP A 202 -26.43 21.38 -7.15
CA ASP A 202 -26.56 20.77 -5.81
C ASP A 202 -25.32 19.91 -5.50
N PRO A 203 -24.42 20.37 -4.60
CA PRO A 203 -23.24 19.62 -4.18
C PRO A 203 -23.54 18.27 -3.51
N LYS A 204 -24.78 18.06 -3.06
CA LYS A 204 -25.23 16.79 -2.46
C LYS A 204 -25.78 15.82 -3.51
N SER A 205 -26.05 16.30 -4.72
CA SER A 205 -26.56 15.50 -5.83
C SER A 205 -25.42 14.91 -6.68
N LYS A 206 -25.57 13.66 -7.12
CA LYS A 206 -24.65 12.98 -8.04
C LYS A 206 -25.05 13.13 -9.51
N TYR A 207 -26.22 13.70 -9.80
CA TYR A 207 -26.78 13.86 -11.14
C TYR A 207 -27.26 15.29 -11.37
N ASN A 208 -26.30 16.15 -11.75
CA ASN A 208 -26.56 17.53 -12.16
C ASN A 208 -26.53 17.66 -13.70
N GLU A 209 -27.09 18.76 -14.21
CA GLU A 209 -27.22 19.01 -15.65
C GLU A 209 -25.86 19.06 -16.35
N THR A 210 -25.72 18.43 -17.52
CA THR A 210 -24.46 18.44 -18.29
C THR A 210 -24.30 19.68 -19.17
N LEU A 211 -23.12 19.88 -19.75
CA LEU A 211 -22.87 20.89 -20.79
C LEU A 211 -23.92 20.88 -21.92
N LEU A 212 -24.43 19.69 -22.27
CA LEU A 212 -25.45 19.56 -23.31
C LEU A 212 -26.80 20.17 -22.88
N PHE A 213 -27.16 20.12 -21.59
CA PHE A 213 -28.36 20.80 -21.08
C PHE A 213 -28.22 22.31 -21.23
N GLU A 214 -27.06 22.88 -20.88
CA GLU A 214 -26.81 24.31 -21.10
C GLU A 214 -26.84 24.69 -22.58
N ALA A 215 -26.22 23.86 -23.43
CA ALA A 215 -26.18 24.11 -24.87
C ALA A 215 -27.56 24.12 -25.53
N VAL A 216 -28.53 23.40 -24.98
CA VAL A 216 -29.86 23.28 -25.60
C VAL A 216 -30.88 24.27 -25.03
N LYS A 217 -30.56 24.98 -23.93
CA LYS A 217 -31.45 25.95 -23.29
C LYS A 217 -31.75 27.17 -24.15
N GLU A 218 -30.87 27.52 -25.09
CA GLU A 218 -31.06 28.68 -25.98
C GLU A 218 -31.07 28.26 -27.48
N PRO A 219 -31.92 28.87 -28.33
CA PRO A 219 -31.96 28.54 -29.76
C PRO A 219 -30.65 28.79 -30.54
N GLU A 220 -29.86 29.79 -30.11
CA GLU A 220 -28.70 30.33 -30.82
C GLU A 220 -27.43 29.47 -30.66
N THR A 221 -27.36 28.63 -29.62
CA THR A 221 -26.22 27.77 -29.24
C THR A 221 -26.12 26.47 -30.04
N TYR A 222 -26.86 26.34 -31.14
CA TYR A 222 -26.93 25.11 -31.95
C TYR A 222 -25.59 24.64 -32.53
N LYS A 223 -24.61 25.53 -32.71
CA LYS A 223 -23.26 25.16 -33.16
C LYS A 223 -22.53 24.36 -32.08
N VAL A 224 -22.61 24.83 -30.83
CA VAL A 224 -22.07 24.10 -29.67
C VAL A 224 -22.85 22.80 -29.43
N THR A 225 -24.18 22.81 -29.51
CA THR A 225 -24.99 21.57 -29.42
C THR A 225 -24.54 20.53 -30.43
N LYS A 226 -24.35 20.94 -31.69
CA LYS A 226 -23.84 20.07 -32.75
C LYS A 226 -22.46 19.52 -32.40
N LEU A 227 -21.54 20.38 -31.98
CA LEU A 227 -20.18 19.98 -31.59
C LEU A 227 -20.19 18.96 -30.44
N LEU A 228 -20.94 19.21 -29.37
CA LEU A 228 -21.03 18.30 -28.22
C LEU A 228 -21.55 16.92 -28.64
N ILE A 229 -22.57 16.88 -29.50
CA ILE A 229 -23.09 15.63 -30.07
C ILE A 229 -22.01 14.90 -30.88
N GLU A 230 -21.30 15.62 -31.76
CA GLU A 230 -20.23 15.06 -32.60
C GLU A 230 -19.05 14.52 -31.77
N LEU A 231 -18.75 15.18 -30.65
CA LEU A 231 -17.72 14.78 -29.70
C LEU A 231 -18.20 13.72 -28.69
N GLY A 232 -19.44 13.23 -28.83
CA GLY A 232 -19.93 12.04 -28.13
C GLY A 232 -20.68 12.30 -26.82
N ALA A 233 -21.16 13.52 -26.58
CA ALA A 233 -22.02 13.85 -25.45
C ALA A 233 -23.20 12.88 -25.33
N ASN A 234 -23.58 12.55 -24.09
CA ASN A 234 -24.71 11.70 -23.82
C ASN A 234 -26.03 12.46 -23.99
N VAL A 235 -26.60 12.37 -25.20
CA VAL A 235 -27.89 12.97 -25.56
C VAL A 235 -29.09 12.48 -24.76
N ASN A 236 -28.94 11.40 -23.98
CA ASN A 236 -29.97 10.80 -23.14
C ASN A 236 -29.58 10.80 -21.64
N PHE A 237 -28.70 11.70 -21.20
CA PHE A 237 -28.37 11.85 -19.77
C PHE A 237 -29.59 12.39 -18.99
N ILE A 238 -29.88 11.86 -17.79
CA ILE A 238 -31.10 12.21 -17.03
C ILE A 238 -30.78 12.93 -15.72
N THR A 239 -31.46 14.07 -15.53
CA THR A 239 -31.54 14.86 -14.29
C THR A 239 -33.01 15.23 -14.01
N PRO A 240 -33.80 14.27 -13.51
CA PRO A 240 -35.23 14.05 -13.82
C PRO A 240 -35.80 14.25 -15.24
N THR A 241 -35.14 15.04 -16.08
CA THR A 241 -35.53 15.34 -17.46
C THR A 241 -34.37 15.02 -18.40
N ALA A 242 -34.66 14.81 -19.68
CA ALA A 242 -33.65 14.60 -20.72
C ALA A 242 -33.27 15.93 -21.40
N PRO A 243 -32.12 16.01 -22.09
CA PRO A 243 -31.75 17.19 -22.88
C PRO A 243 -32.82 17.57 -23.90
N LEU A 244 -33.52 16.59 -24.48
CA LEU A 244 -34.58 16.82 -25.45
C LEU A 244 -35.81 17.53 -24.85
N ASP A 245 -36.11 17.29 -23.57
CA ASP A 245 -37.22 17.93 -22.87
C ASP A 245 -36.94 19.42 -22.63
N ASN A 246 -35.67 19.76 -22.39
CA ASN A 246 -35.21 21.12 -22.10
C ASN A 246 -34.80 21.91 -23.35
N ALA A 247 -34.72 21.26 -24.52
CA ALA A 247 -34.23 21.90 -25.73
C ALA A 247 -35.16 23.01 -26.25
N LYS A 248 -34.63 24.23 -26.40
CA LYS A 248 -35.27 25.35 -27.09
C LYS A 248 -34.76 25.47 -28.53
N GLY A 249 -35.60 26.02 -29.40
CA GLY A 249 -35.29 26.21 -30.83
C GLY A 249 -35.45 24.94 -31.67
N SER A 250 -35.87 25.11 -32.93
CA SER A 250 -36.12 23.99 -33.85
C SER A 250 -34.83 23.25 -34.27
N ARG A 251 -33.69 23.95 -34.31
CA ARG A 251 -32.39 23.38 -34.71
C ARG A 251 -31.83 22.43 -33.65
N ASN A 252 -31.79 22.82 -32.37
CA ASN A 252 -31.35 21.95 -31.28
C ASN A 252 -32.22 20.69 -31.16
N LYS A 253 -33.55 20.87 -31.20
CA LYS A 253 -34.50 19.73 -31.20
C LYS A 253 -34.25 18.76 -32.35
N LYS A 254 -33.94 19.29 -33.54
CA LYS A 254 -33.61 18.47 -34.71
C LYS A 254 -32.28 17.73 -34.50
N LEU A 255 -31.22 18.42 -34.12
CA LEU A 255 -29.90 17.82 -33.87
C LEU A 255 -29.95 16.69 -32.84
N LEU A 256 -30.66 16.91 -31.71
CA LEU A 256 -30.84 15.89 -30.68
C LEU A 256 -31.60 14.67 -31.21
N LYS A 257 -32.71 14.88 -31.94
CA LYS A 257 -33.49 13.78 -32.53
C LYS A 257 -32.68 12.99 -33.56
N ASP A 258 -31.95 13.68 -34.41
CA ASP A 258 -31.07 13.08 -35.42
C ASP A 258 -29.95 12.25 -34.74
N ALA A 259 -29.52 12.65 -33.54
CA ALA A 259 -28.56 11.93 -32.70
C ALA A 259 -29.17 10.81 -31.84
N GLY A 260 -30.47 10.54 -31.96
CA GLY A 260 -31.15 9.49 -31.19
C GLY A 260 -31.54 9.87 -29.76
N ALA A 261 -31.67 11.17 -29.47
CA ALA A 261 -32.20 11.63 -28.19
C ALA A 261 -33.69 11.26 -28.04
N MET A 262 -34.07 10.89 -26.83
CA MET A 262 -35.43 10.55 -26.42
C MET A 262 -35.87 11.50 -25.30
N THR A 263 -37.17 11.72 -25.17
CA THR A 263 -37.73 12.43 -24.01
C THR A 263 -37.62 11.57 -22.75
N SER A 264 -37.67 12.18 -21.57
CA SER A 264 -37.69 11.43 -20.29
C SER A 264 -38.79 10.37 -20.26
N GLU A 265 -40.01 10.70 -20.70
CA GLU A 265 -41.15 9.78 -20.80
C GLU A 265 -40.86 8.58 -21.72
N GLN A 266 -40.18 8.81 -22.85
CA GLN A 266 -39.79 7.75 -23.78
C GLN A 266 -38.72 6.83 -23.17
N LEU A 267 -37.78 7.39 -22.41
CA LEU A 267 -36.73 6.64 -21.72
C LEU A 267 -37.32 5.81 -20.57
N ASP A 268 -38.20 6.40 -19.76
CA ASP A 268 -38.94 5.72 -18.69
C ASP A 268 -39.66 4.48 -19.21
N LYS A 269 -40.41 4.66 -20.30
CA LYS A 269 -41.13 3.55 -20.96
C LYS A 269 -40.19 2.52 -21.57
N LYS A 270 -39.08 2.94 -22.17
CA LYS A 270 -38.11 2.04 -22.82
C LYS A 270 -37.40 1.14 -21.81
N TYR A 271 -37.07 1.66 -20.63
CA TYR A 271 -36.30 0.95 -19.60
C TYR A 271 -37.15 0.47 -18.42
N ASN A 272 -38.46 0.73 -18.44
CA ASN A 272 -39.42 0.36 -17.40
C ASN A 272 -39.03 0.89 -16.00
N ILE A 273 -38.62 2.16 -15.97
CA ILE A 273 -38.26 2.92 -14.77
C ILE A 273 -39.16 4.16 -14.80
N TYR A 274 -39.86 4.48 -13.72
CA TYR A 274 -40.87 5.54 -13.73
C TYR A 274 -40.51 6.65 -12.76
N TRP A 275 -40.64 7.89 -13.22
CA TRP A 275 -40.56 9.08 -12.38
C TRP A 275 -41.90 9.34 -11.65
N ASP A 276 -41.88 9.42 -10.31
CA ASP A 276 -42.99 9.92 -9.50
C ASP A 276 -42.56 11.12 -8.65
N SER A 277 -43.04 12.31 -9.00
CA SER A 277 -42.72 13.55 -8.29
C SER A 277 -43.29 13.57 -6.86
N LYS A 278 -44.36 12.82 -6.56
CA LYS A 278 -44.96 12.76 -5.21
C LYS A 278 -44.11 11.93 -4.24
N GLU A 279 -43.32 10.99 -4.74
CA GLU A 279 -42.40 10.21 -3.92
C GLU A 279 -41.18 11.05 -3.48
N CYS A 280 -40.82 12.09 -4.24
CA CYS A 280 -39.77 13.04 -3.84
C CYS A 280 -40.16 13.86 -2.59
N GLU A 281 -41.45 14.10 -2.35
CA GLU A 281 -41.93 14.79 -1.15
C GLU A 281 -41.80 13.90 0.11
N LYS A 282 -41.76 12.57 -0.07
CA LYS A 282 -41.69 11.57 1.01
C LYS A 282 -40.27 11.08 1.28
N ASP A 283 -39.47 10.89 0.21
CA ASP A 283 -38.07 10.46 0.27
C ASP A 283 -37.20 11.42 -0.55
N LYS A 284 -36.45 12.27 0.15
CA LYS A 284 -35.51 13.23 -0.47
C LYS A 284 -34.42 12.57 -1.31
N SER A 285 -34.18 11.26 -1.17
CA SER A 285 -33.21 10.49 -1.95
C SER A 285 -33.81 9.80 -3.19
N TYR A 286 -35.12 9.88 -3.40
CA TYR A 286 -35.80 9.23 -4.52
C TYR A 286 -35.29 9.72 -5.88
N MET A 287 -35.07 11.03 -6.01
CA MET A 287 -34.57 11.65 -7.24
C MET A 287 -33.22 11.04 -7.68
N GLU A 288 -32.30 10.91 -6.72
CA GLU A 288 -30.98 10.29 -6.92
C GLU A 288 -31.08 8.83 -7.34
N LYS A 289 -31.96 8.06 -6.69
CA LYS A 289 -32.20 6.65 -7.00
C LYS A 289 -32.74 6.48 -8.41
N TYR A 290 -33.71 7.30 -8.82
CA TYR A 290 -34.27 7.29 -10.16
C TYR A 290 -33.22 7.63 -11.22
N CYS A 291 -32.50 8.75 -11.07
CA CYS A 291 -31.48 9.17 -12.03
C CYS A 291 -30.40 8.12 -12.20
N LYS A 292 -29.97 7.50 -11.09
CA LYS A 292 -28.99 6.42 -11.12
C LYS A 292 -29.48 5.22 -11.92
N LEU A 293 -30.65 4.69 -11.59
CA LEU A 293 -31.20 3.52 -12.25
C LEU A 293 -31.34 3.73 -13.76
N LEU A 294 -31.87 4.89 -14.16
CA LEU A 294 -32.14 5.17 -15.57
C LEU A 294 -30.86 5.46 -16.36
N ASN A 295 -29.94 6.28 -15.83
CA ASN A 295 -28.66 6.52 -16.48
C ASN A 295 -27.81 5.23 -16.58
N ASP A 296 -27.86 4.34 -15.58
CA ASP A 296 -27.19 3.04 -15.63
C ASP A 296 -27.80 2.13 -16.71
N ALA A 297 -29.13 2.13 -16.86
CA ALA A 297 -29.83 1.38 -17.90
C ALA A 297 -29.48 1.90 -19.31
N ILE A 298 -29.44 3.22 -19.49
CA ILE A 298 -29.05 3.88 -20.75
C ILE A 298 -27.59 3.56 -21.10
N LYS A 299 -26.68 3.66 -20.13
CA LYS A 299 -25.25 3.33 -20.30
C LYS A 299 -25.06 1.86 -20.67
N LYS A 300 -25.82 0.95 -20.03
CA LYS A 300 -25.80 -0.48 -20.34
C LYS A 300 -26.29 -0.77 -21.75
N ALA A 301 -27.37 -0.11 -22.20
CA ALA A 301 -27.88 -0.25 -23.57
C ALA A 301 -26.89 0.26 -24.63
N LYS A 302 -26.27 1.43 -24.42
CA LYS A 302 -25.26 2.01 -25.33
C LYS A 302 -24.02 1.10 -25.46
N ARG A 303 -23.64 0.40 -24.38
CA ARG A 303 -22.59 -0.64 -24.40
C ARG A 303 -22.99 -1.90 -25.18
N MET A 304 -24.28 -2.24 -25.23
CA MET A 304 -24.79 -3.37 -26.01
C MET A 304 -24.89 -3.01 -27.50
N GLU A 305 -25.36 -1.80 -27.84
CA GLU A 305 -25.43 -1.31 -29.23
C GLU A 305 -24.03 -1.15 -29.86
N LYS A 306 -23.02 -0.68 -29.11
CA LYS A 306 -21.62 -0.63 -29.59
C LYS A 306 -21.00 -2.00 -29.90
N LYS A 307 -21.58 -3.11 -29.42
CA LYS A 307 -21.13 -4.47 -29.82
C LYS A 307 -21.63 -4.88 -31.21
N ASP A 308 -22.71 -4.28 -31.70
CA ASP A 308 -23.31 -4.60 -33.01
C ASP A 308 -22.81 -3.68 -34.15
N VAL A 309 -22.24 -2.50 -33.84
CA VAL A 309 -21.80 -1.51 -34.84
C VAL A 309 -20.35 -1.72 -35.32
N ASN A 310 -19.57 -2.65 -34.75
CA ASN A 310 -18.20 -2.97 -35.21
C ASN A 310 -18.14 -3.80 -36.52
N LYS A 311 -19.07 -3.55 -37.44
CA LYS A 311 -18.95 -3.92 -38.85
C LYS A 311 -19.13 -2.67 -39.70
N VAL A 312 -18.04 -2.31 -40.40
CA VAL A 312 -17.93 -1.34 -41.51
C VAL A 312 -17.69 0.14 -41.14
N SER A 313 -16.43 0.57 -41.24
CA SER A 313 -15.96 1.48 -42.30
C SER A 313 -14.48 1.84 -42.09
N THR A 314 -13.61 1.31 -42.95
CA THR A 314 -12.24 1.79 -43.14
C THR A 314 -12.29 2.88 -44.21
N GLN A 315 -12.01 4.14 -43.85
CA GLN A 315 -11.63 5.16 -44.82
C GLN A 315 -10.10 5.20 -44.88
N GLU A 316 -9.60 4.83 -46.05
CA GLU A 316 -8.21 4.89 -46.46
C GLU A 316 -7.70 6.34 -46.34
N THR A 317 -6.58 6.54 -45.64
CA THR A 317 -5.73 7.71 -45.86
C THR A 317 -4.47 7.26 -46.56
N THR A 318 -4.18 7.95 -47.65
CA THR A 318 -3.20 7.65 -48.69
C THR A 318 -1.77 7.47 -48.17
N ILE A 319 -1.13 6.49 -48.78
CA ILE A 319 0.24 6.00 -48.70
C ILE A 319 1.29 7.13 -48.57
N ILE A 320 2.09 7.10 -47.49
CA ILE A 320 3.50 7.52 -47.52
C ILE A 320 4.33 6.23 -47.61
N LEU A 321 4.98 6.05 -48.76
CA LEU A 321 5.93 4.96 -49.00
C LEU A 321 7.05 5.01 -47.95
N GLY A 322 7.22 3.91 -47.20
CA GLY A 322 8.42 3.63 -46.42
C GLY A 322 8.32 3.64 -44.90
N LYS A 323 7.16 3.93 -44.27
CA LYS A 323 7.04 3.98 -42.80
C LYS A 323 6.22 2.84 -42.21
N THR A 324 6.57 2.43 -41.00
CA THR A 324 5.82 1.48 -40.16
C THR A 324 4.35 1.94 -40.00
N PRO A 325 3.35 1.07 -40.23
CA PRO A 325 1.93 1.46 -40.10
C PRO A 325 1.56 1.94 -38.70
N LYS A 326 0.81 3.04 -38.62
CA LYS A 326 0.36 3.65 -37.36
C LYS A 326 -0.38 2.66 -36.47
N GLU A 327 -1.24 1.81 -37.04
CA GLU A 327 -1.98 0.81 -36.28
C GLU A 327 -1.09 -0.21 -35.56
N LEU A 328 0.08 -0.53 -36.12
CA LEU A 328 1.06 -1.41 -35.51
C LEU A 328 1.80 -0.69 -34.37
N ILE A 329 2.17 0.57 -34.58
CA ILE A 329 2.78 1.43 -33.55
C ILE A 329 1.83 1.56 -32.36
N ASP A 330 0.56 1.92 -32.61
CA ASP A 330 -0.48 2.06 -31.60
C ASP A 330 -0.69 0.74 -30.84
N ALA A 331 -0.63 -0.40 -31.53
CA ALA A 331 -0.75 -1.70 -30.89
C ALA A 331 0.44 -2.00 -29.94
N VAL A 332 1.67 -1.69 -30.34
CA VAL A 332 2.88 -1.89 -29.52
C VAL A 332 2.86 -0.95 -28.30
N GLN A 333 2.60 0.34 -28.50
CA GLN A 333 2.58 1.34 -27.42
C GLN A 333 1.52 1.05 -26.36
N ASN A 334 0.39 0.45 -26.77
CA ASN A 334 -0.69 0.08 -25.85
C ASN A 334 -0.62 -1.38 -25.39
N PHE A 335 0.52 -2.07 -25.56
CA PHE A 335 0.74 -3.46 -25.15
C PHE A 335 -0.20 -4.50 -25.80
N LYS A 336 -0.89 -4.15 -26.90
CA LYS A 336 -1.87 -4.99 -27.61
C LYS A 336 -1.17 -5.97 -28.54
N VAL A 337 -0.33 -6.84 -27.96
CA VAL A 337 0.52 -7.81 -28.70
C VAL A 337 -0.30 -8.66 -29.66
N LEU A 338 -1.49 -9.11 -29.25
CA LEU A 338 -2.33 -9.94 -30.11
C LEU A 338 -2.86 -9.18 -31.33
N LYS A 339 -3.17 -7.89 -31.16
CA LYS A 339 -3.56 -7.02 -32.28
C LYS A 339 -2.38 -6.83 -33.24
N ALA A 340 -1.17 -6.60 -32.73
CA ALA A 340 0.03 -6.46 -33.54
C ALA A 340 0.31 -7.74 -34.37
N LEU A 341 0.21 -8.92 -33.77
CA LEU A 341 0.38 -10.20 -34.47
C LEU A 341 -0.68 -10.42 -35.57
N ASN A 342 -1.95 -10.08 -35.30
CA ASN A 342 -3.01 -10.17 -36.29
C ASN A 342 -2.78 -9.22 -37.49
N LEU A 343 -2.26 -8.01 -37.25
CA LEU A 343 -1.89 -7.08 -38.32
C LEU A 343 -0.76 -7.65 -39.20
N LEU A 344 0.23 -8.29 -38.58
CA LEU A 344 1.34 -8.95 -39.29
C LEU A 344 0.83 -10.14 -40.13
N GLN A 345 -0.01 -10.99 -39.54
CA GLN A 345 -0.51 -12.21 -40.19
C GLN A 345 -1.43 -11.91 -41.39
N ASN A 346 -2.28 -10.87 -41.31
CA ASN A 346 -3.26 -10.56 -42.35
C ASN A 346 -2.65 -9.87 -43.59
N GLY A 347 -1.31 -9.67 -43.63
CA GLY A 347 -0.62 -9.06 -44.77
C GLY A 347 -0.91 -7.55 -44.94
N ALA A 348 -1.47 -6.90 -43.91
CA ALA A 348 -1.78 -5.47 -43.92
C ALA A 348 -0.51 -4.59 -43.89
N ILE A 349 0.65 -5.17 -43.58
CA ILE A 349 1.92 -4.47 -43.38
C ILE A 349 2.87 -4.80 -44.54
N LYS A 350 3.21 -3.79 -45.35
CA LYS A 350 4.10 -3.92 -46.52
C LYS A 350 5.57 -3.62 -46.23
N SER A 351 5.86 -2.85 -45.18
CA SER A 351 7.22 -2.48 -44.75
C SER A 351 7.24 -2.16 -43.24
N ILE A 352 8.34 -2.50 -42.56
CA ILE A 352 8.56 -2.23 -41.14
C ILE A 352 9.91 -1.53 -41.00
N ASP A 353 9.93 -0.35 -40.36
CA ASP A 353 11.14 0.41 -40.07
C ASP A 353 11.78 -0.04 -38.74
N LYS A 354 13.10 0.14 -38.61
CA LYS A 354 13.89 -0.15 -37.40
C LYS A 354 13.41 0.63 -36.17
N ASP A 355 12.81 1.80 -36.36
CA ASP A 355 12.28 2.63 -35.26
C ASP A 355 11.24 1.90 -34.38
N ILE A 356 10.54 0.89 -34.93
CA ILE A 356 9.58 0.10 -34.13
C ILE A 356 10.25 -0.68 -32.99
N LEU A 357 11.52 -1.09 -33.16
CA LEU A 357 12.25 -1.81 -32.12
C LEU A 357 12.49 -0.92 -30.90
N LYS A 358 12.79 0.36 -31.14
CA LYS A 358 12.90 1.36 -30.07
C LYS A 358 11.56 1.56 -29.37
N ILE A 359 10.46 1.66 -30.12
CA ILE A 359 9.11 1.76 -29.54
C ILE A 359 8.75 0.51 -28.70
N CYS A 360 9.16 -0.69 -29.13
CA CYS A 360 9.04 -1.89 -28.31
C CYS A 360 9.87 -1.80 -27.03
N ASP A 361 11.13 -1.35 -27.12
CA ASP A 361 12.01 -1.18 -25.97
C ASP A 361 11.45 -0.14 -24.97
N ASP A 362 10.90 0.96 -25.47
CA ASP A 362 10.26 2.01 -24.67
C ASP A 362 8.99 1.47 -23.98
N ALA A 363 8.14 0.72 -24.70
CA ALA A 363 6.95 0.09 -24.11
C ALA A 363 7.31 -0.98 -23.05
N ILE A 364 8.41 -1.73 -23.27
CA ILE A 364 8.94 -2.66 -22.27
C ILE A 364 9.42 -1.89 -21.04
N ASN A 365 10.13 -0.78 -21.21
CA ASN A 365 10.57 0.07 -20.10
C ASN A 365 9.38 0.72 -19.38
N GLU A 366 8.32 1.14 -20.07
CA GLU A 366 7.11 1.67 -19.44
C GLU A 366 6.42 0.62 -18.55
N LEU A 367 6.41 -0.65 -18.98
CA LEU A 367 5.93 -1.76 -18.14
C LEU A 367 6.83 -1.95 -16.90
N ILE A 368 8.16 -1.78 -17.03
CA ILE A 368 9.10 -1.83 -15.90
C ILE A 368 8.83 -0.67 -14.94
N ASP A 369 8.71 0.54 -15.46
CA ASP A 369 8.58 1.75 -14.67
C ASP A 369 7.23 1.78 -13.95
N LYS A 370 6.15 1.26 -14.53
CA LYS A 370 4.89 1.08 -13.79
C LYS A 370 5.06 0.15 -12.61
N VAL A 371 5.90 -0.89 -12.71
CA VAL A 371 6.20 -1.78 -11.57
C VAL A 371 7.13 -1.12 -10.54
N VAL A 372 8.09 -0.29 -10.98
CA VAL A 372 9.15 0.28 -10.12
C VAL A 372 8.78 1.64 -9.50
N VAL A 373 8.10 2.54 -10.23
CA VAL A 373 7.76 3.90 -9.77
C VAL A 373 6.78 3.89 -8.60
N ASP A 374 5.83 2.95 -8.56
CA ASP A 374 4.88 2.86 -7.44
C ASP A 374 5.49 2.25 -6.17
N SER A 375 6.59 1.49 -6.28
CA SER A 375 7.37 1.05 -5.11
C SER A 375 8.18 2.17 -4.44
N ASN A 376 8.52 3.24 -5.19
CA ASN A 376 9.33 4.37 -4.68
C ASN A 376 8.49 5.56 -4.19
N LYS A 377 7.18 5.60 -4.48
CA LYS A 377 6.28 6.72 -4.13
C LYS A 377 5.33 6.46 -2.97
N GLY A 378 5.35 5.27 -2.36
CA GLY A 378 4.44 4.93 -1.24
C GLY A 378 2.95 4.98 -1.62
N LYS A 379 2.62 4.98 -2.92
CA LYS A 379 1.28 4.72 -3.43
C LYS A 379 1.32 3.34 -4.07
N ASN A 380 0.87 2.38 -3.28
CA ASN A 380 0.91 0.96 -3.58
C ASN A 380 0.16 0.66 -4.88
N ILE A 381 0.86 0.31 -5.96
CA ILE A 381 0.50 -0.95 -6.63
C ILE A 381 0.69 -1.99 -5.56
N GLY A 382 -0.41 -2.61 -5.09
CA GLY A 382 -0.46 -3.38 -3.84
C GLY A 382 0.86 -3.89 -3.35
N ASP A 383 1.20 -3.63 -2.10
CA ASP A 383 2.40 -4.15 -1.41
C ASP A 383 2.64 -5.67 -1.66
N GLY A 384 1.62 -6.40 -2.12
CA GLY A 384 1.66 -7.78 -2.58
C GLY A 384 2.45 -8.05 -3.85
N ILE A 385 2.44 -7.12 -4.81
CA ILE A 385 3.29 -7.19 -6.02
C ILE A 385 4.77 -7.06 -5.64
N TYR A 386 5.11 -6.47 -4.49
CA TYR A 386 6.50 -6.45 -4.04
C TYR A 386 6.95 -7.79 -3.42
N ILE A 387 6.06 -8.50 -2.72
CA ILE A 387 6.42 -9.67 -1.91
C ILE A 387 6.35 -10.98 -2.71
N GLU A 388 5.34 -11.20 -3.54
CA GLU A 388 5.30 -12.40 -4.42
C GLU A 388 6.39 -12.33 -5.51
N PHE A 389 6.83 -11.13 -5.86
CA PHE A 389 7.89 -10.94 -6.85
C PHE A 389 9.28 -11.13 -6.24
N SER A 390 9.40 -11.19 -4.90
CA SER A 390 10.66 -11.50 -4.22
C SER A 390 11.18 -12.92 -4.51
N GLU A 391 10.30 -13.88 -4.83
CA GLU A 391 10.70 -15.24 -5.24
C GLU A 391 11.26 -15.29 -6.68
N PHE A 392 10.85 -14.37 -7.56
CA PHE A 392 11.36 -14.26 -8.95
C PHE A 392 12.54 -13.29 -9.07
N ILE A 393 12.73 -12.42 -8.08
CA ILE A 393 13.83 -11.45 -7.98
C ILE A 393 14.92 -12.10 -7.13
N CYS A 394 15.78 -12.92 -7.73
CA CYS A 394 17.04 -13.28 -7.08
C CYS A 394 17.81 -12.00 -6.73
N ILE A 395 18.24 -11.93 -5.47
CA ILE A 395 18.83 -10.76 -4.84
C ILE A 395 20.30 -10.65 -5.28
N ASP A 396 20.59 -9.81 -6.26
CA ASP A 396 21.95 -9.31 -6.51
C ASP A 396 22.05 -7.91 -5.89
N TYR A 397 22.84 -7.77 -4.83
CA TYR A 397 23.20 -6.46 -4.27
C TYR A 397 24.22 -5.79 -5.19
N ASN A 398 24.04 -4.50 -5.48
CA ASN A 398 25.12 -3.71 -6.07
C ASN A 398 26.19 -3.39 -5.00
N ASN A 399 27.38 -2.94 -5.43
CA ASN A 399 28.56 -2.76 -4.57
C ASN A 399 28.36 -1.76 -3.41
N ASP A 400 27.27 -0.99 -3.42
CA ASP A 400 26.94 0.03 -2.42
C ASP A 400 25.81 -0.39 -1.46
N GLY A 401 25.35 -1.64 -1.53
CA GLY A 401 24.37 -2.20 -0.59
C GLY A 401 22.91 -1.77 -0.85
N TYR A 402 22.61 -1.15 -2.00
CA TYR A 402 21.26 -0.79 -2.42
C TYR A 402 20.64 -1.88 -3.33
N LYS A 403 19.32 -2.06 -3.24
CA LYS A 403 18.59 -3.06 -4.03
C LYS A 403 18.51 -2.62 -5.51
N ASP A 404 19.11 -3.37 -6.42
CA ASP A 404 19.01 -3.15 -7.86
C ASP A 404 17.87 -3.98 -8.48
N TYR A 405 16.64 -3.48 -8.30
CA TYR A 405 15.42 -4.13 -8.83
C TYR A 405 15.39 -4.25 -10.36
N SER A 406 16.16 -3.42 -11.06
CA SER A 406 16.08 -3.26 -12.51
C SER A 406 16.55 -4.51 -13.27
N LYS A 407 17.54 -5.24 -12.74
CA LYS A 407 18.20 -6.35 -13.45
C LYS A 407 17.36 -7.64 -13.47
N SER A 408 16.74 -8.01 -12.35
CA SER A 408 15.89 -9.21 -12.24
C SER A 408 14.54 -9.02 -12.92
N VAL A 409 13.93 -7.84 -12.81
CA VAL A 409 12.70 -7.50 -13.54
C VAL A 409 12.93 -7.54 -15.07
N ARG A 410 14.06 -7.00 -15.55
CA ARG A 410 14.47 -7.13 -16.96
C ARG A 410 14.66 -8.59 -17.40
N LYS A 411 15.10 -9.49 -16.50
CA LYS A 411 15.28 -10.92 -16.80
C LYS A 411 13.94 -11.64 -17.00
N GLU A 412 12.93 -11.35 -16.17
CA GLU A 412 11.59 -11.93 -16.34
C GLU A 412 10.83 -11.32 -17.52
N LEU A 413 10.98 -10.01 -17.79
CA LEU A 413 10.37 -9.38 -18.96
C LEU A 413 10.94 -9.84 -20.30
N LYS A 414 12.16 -10.41 -20.34
CA LYS A 414 12.68 -11.14 -21.52
C LYS A 414 11.84 -12.38 -21.88
N LYS A 415 10.88 -12.76 -21.03
CA LYS A 415 9.91 -13.84 -21.25
C LYS A 415 8.49 -13.31 -21.50
N SER A 416 8.29 -11.99 -21.65
CA SER A 416 6.99 -11.38 -21.90
C SER A 416 6.55 -11.55 -23.36
N SER A 417 5.24 -11.45 -23.61
CA SER A 417 4.68 -11.46 -24.96
C SER A 417 5.19 -10.27 -25.80
N LEU A 418 5.42 -9.12 -25.18
CA LEU A 418 5.94 -7.91 -25.85
C LEU A 418 7.41 -8.08 -26.29
N TYR A 419 8.23 -8.74 -25.45
CA TYR A 419 9.61 -9.06 -25.82
C TYR A 419 9.69 -10.09 -26.95
N GLU A 420 8.78 -11.06 -26.98
CA GLU A 420 8.69 -12.00 -28.09
C GLU A 420 8.24 -11.30 -29.39
N LEU A 421 7.27 -10.38 -29.31
CA LEU A 421 6.89 -9.54 -30.46
C LEU A 421 8.08 -8.72 -30.99
N ARG A 422 8.89 -8.14 -30.10
CA ARG A 422 10.12 -7.42 -30.48
C ARG A 422 11.07 -8.30 -31.28
N LYS A 423 11.30 -9.57 -30.88
CA LYS A 423 12.15 -10.51 -31.63
C LYS A 423 11.60 -10.79 -33.02
N ILE A 424 10.28 -10.99 -33.13
CA ILE A 424 9.61 -11.22 -34.42
C ILE A 424 9.84 -10.03 -35.35
N LEU A 425 9.63 -8.81 -34.84
CA LEU A 425 9.86 -7.58 -35.61
C LEU A 425 11.33 -7.44 -36.03
N GLU A 426 12.27 -7.78 -35.15
CA GLU A 426 13.71 -7.75 -35.44
C GLU A 426 14.09 -8.74 -36.55
N ASP A 427 13.53 -9.94 -36.53
CA ASP A 427 13.73 -10.97 -37.56
C ASP A 427 13.17 -10.53 -38.93
N ILE A 428 11.99 -9.90 -38.94
CA ILE A 428 11.39 -9.34 -40.16
C ILE A 428 12.27 -8.21 -40.73
N ILE A 429 12.77 -7.32 -39.87
CA ILE A 429 13.68 -6.23 -40.26
C ILE A 429 15.00 -6.77 -40.84
N LYS A 430 15.49 -7.91 -40.34
CA LYS A 430 16.68 -8.62 -40.87
C LYS A 430 16.42 -9.37 -42.18
N GLY A 431 15.21 -9.28 -42.74
CA GLY A 431 14.86 -9.84 -44.06
C GLY A 431 14.25 -11.23 -44.02
N LYS A 432 13.89 -11.78 -42.84
CA LYS A 432 13.07 -12.99 -42.79
C LYS A 432 11.64 -12.66 -43.24
N SER A 433 10.97 -13.61 -43.89
CA SER A 433 9.57 -13.39 -44.28
C SER A 433 8.67 -13.37 -43.05
N ILE A 434 7.60 -12.56 -43.10
CA ILE A 434 6.60 -12.51 -42.02
C ILE A 434 6.00 -13.91 -41.79
N GLU A 435 5.72 -14.65 -42.87
CA GLU A 435 5.15 -15.99 -42.79
C GLU A 435 6.09 -16.98 -42.09
N SER A 436 7.40 -16.98 -42.41
CA SER A 436 8.36 -17.87 -41.75
C SER A 436 8.52 -17.51 -40.28
N THR A 437 8.62 -16.20 -39.98
CA THR A 437 8.86 -15.72 -38.61
C THR A 437 7.65 -16.00 -37.71
N LEU A 438 6.44 -15.83 -38.21
CA LEU A 438 5.22 -16.19 -37.47
C LEU A 438 5.08 -17.71 -37.31
N ARG A 439 5.48 -18.53 -38.30
CA ARG A 439 5.43 -20.00 -38.21
C ARG A 439 6.32 -20.55 -37.09
N ASP A 440 7.48 -19.94 -36.88
CA ASP A 440 8.46 -20.36 -35.88
C ASP A 440 8.25 -19.72 -34.50
N CYS A 441 7.26 -18.84 -34.38
CA CYS A 441 6.99 -18.09 -33.16
C CYS A 441 6.13 -18.87 -32.14
N ALA A 442 6.40 -18.67 -30.84
CA ALA A 442 5.66 -19.22 -29.71
C ALA A 442 4.13 -18.95 -29.74
N PHE A 443 3.68 -17.89 -30.43
CA PHE A 443 2.26 -17.57 -30.55
C PHE A 443 1.51 -18.49 -31.53
N TYR A 444 2.17 -19.14 -32.50
CA TYR A 444 1.50 -19.87 -33.60
C TYR A 444 1.74 -21.37 -33.52
N ASN A 445 0.81 -22.18 -34.05
CA ASN A 445 1.07 -23.61 -34.22
C ASN A 445 2.04 -23.88 -35.39
N LYS A 446 2.59 -25.10 -35.47
CA LYS A 446 3.50 -25.54 -36.54
C LYS A 446 2.96 -25.40 -37.98
N LYS A 447 1.67 -25.09 -38.15
CA LYS A 447 1.02 -24.83 -39.45
C LYS A 447 0.86 -23.33 -39.74
N GLY A 448 1.45 -22.43 -38.92
CA GLY A 448 1.34 -20.98 -39.08
C GLY A 448 -0.07 -20.43 -38.85
N LYS A 449 -0.96 -21.19 -38.20
CA LYS A 449 -2.33 -20.75 -37.89
C LYS A 449 -2.47 -20.47 -36.41
N PHE A 450 -2.34 -19.21 -36.02
CA PHE A 450 -2.94 -18.72 -34.79
C PHE A 450 -4.37 -18.28 -35.11
N LYS A 451 -5.32 -18.73 -34.30
CA LYS A 451 -6.71 -18.27 -34.39
C LYS A 451 -7.12 -17.87 -32.98
N PRO A 452 -7.21 -16.57 -32.66
CA PRO A 452 -7.73 -16.14 -31.37
C PRO A 452 -9.14 -16.71 -31.21
N LYS A 453 -9.44 -17.31 -30.05
CA LYS A 453 -10.76 -17.92 -29.79
C LYS A 453 -11.90 -16.89 -29.88
N HIS A 454 -11.60 -15.62 -29.65
CA HIS A 454 -12.53 -14.51 -29.72
C HIS A 454 -11.96 -13.28 -30.47
N PRO A 455 -12.78 -12.56 -31.25
CA PRO A 455 -12.33 -11.42 -32.07
C PRO A 455 -11.95 -10.16 -31.27
N ASN A 456 -12.32 -10.08 -29.99
CA ASN A 456 -12.09 -8.90 -29.14
C ASN A 456 -10.82 -8.99 -28.28
N LEU A 457 -10.10 -10.11 -28.34
CA LEU A 457 -8.87 -10.32 -27.56
C LEU A 457 -7.75 -9.43 -28.09
N CYS A 458 -7.05 -8.76 -27.18
CA CYS A 458 -5.98 -7.80 -27.49
C CYS A 458 -4.66 -8.13 -26.79
N TYR A 459 -4.71 -8.79 -25.64
CA TYR A 459 -3.56 -9.08 -24.78
C TYR A 459 -3.38 -10.58 -24.61
N ILE A 460 -2.13 -11.07 -24.60
CA ILE A 460 -1.82 -12.50 -24.53
C ILE A 460 -0.62 -12.76 -23.60
N PRO A 461 -0.80 -12.63 -22.28
CA PRO A 461 0.30 -12.80 -21.34
C PRO A 461 0.91 -14.19 -21.42
N PHE A 462 2.24 -14.25 -21.39
CA PHE A 462 2.99 -15.52 -21.44
C PHE A 462 3.25 -16.13 -20.07
N ASN A 463 3.16 -15.33 -19.03
CA ASN A 463 3.44 -15.74 -17.67
C ASN A 463 2.57 -14.95 -16.69
N LEU A 464 2.50 -15.43 -15.44
CA LEU A 464 1.70 -14.83 -14.39
C LEU A 464 2.15 -13.39 -14.07
N PHE A 465 3.45 -13.09 -14.21
CA PHE A 465 3.99 -11.75 -14.00
C PHE A 465 3.39 -10.73 -14.97
N GLU A 466 3.40 -11.03 -16.26
CA GLU A 466 2.80 -10.16 -17.29
C GLU A 466 1.28 -10.05 -17.10
N LEU A 467 0.62 -11.15 -16.73
CA LEU A 467 -0.81 -11.13 -16.42
C LEU A 467 -1.12 -10.21 -15.24
N LYS A 468 -0.37 -10.30 -14.13
CA LYS A 468 -0.53 -9.45 -12.94
C LYS A 468 -0.46 -7.96 -13.30
N ILE A 469 0.52 -7.56 -14.12
CA ILE A 469 0.64 -6.16 -14.57
C ILE A 469 -0.56 -5.74 -15.40
N LEU A 470 -0.95 -6.55 -16.39
CA LEU A 470 -2.08 -6.22 -17.28
C LEU A 470 -3.40 -6.12 -16.53
N VAL A 471 -3.61 -6.96 -15.51
CA VAL A 471 -4.83 -6.89 -14.72
C VAL A 471 -4.81 -5.72 -13.75
N GLU A 472 -3.68 -5.15 -13.31
CA GLU A 472 -3.72 -3.95 -12.47
C GLU A 472 -4.04 -2.66 -13.27
N MET A 473 -3.94 -2.69 -14.60
CA MET A 473 -4.27 -1.55 -15.46
C MET A 473 -5.79 -1.41 -15.64
N GLU A 474 -6.46 -0.54 -14.87
CA GLU A 474 -7.94 -0.38 -14.90
C GLU A 474 -8.52 -0.05 -16.28
N PHE A 475 -7.76 0.62 -17.15
CA PHE A 475 -8.20 0.91 -18.54
C PHE A 475 -8.27 -0.34 -19.44
N ILE A 476 -7.64 -1.46 -19.03
CA ILE A 476 -7.74 -2.75 -19.70
C ILE A 476 -8.97 -3.49 -19.17
N SER A 477 -9.90 -3.81 -20.08
CA SER A 477 -11.00 -4.72 -19.75
C SER A 477 -10.50 -6.15 -19.69
N LEU A 478 -10.84 -6.87 -18.62
CA LEU A 478 -10.38 -8.24 -18.40
C LEU A 478 -10.77 -9.18 -19.55
N GLY A 479 -11.90 -8.94 -20.22
CA GLY A 479 -12.36 -9.74 -21.35
C GLY A 479 -11.54 -9.60 -22.64
N GLN A 480 -10.54 -8.72 -22.65
CA GLN A 480 -9.58 -8.58 -23.75
C GLN A 480 -8.31 -9.42 -23.55
N ILE A 481 -8.17 -10.09 -22.41
CA ILE A 481 -6.98 -10.87 -22.04
C ILE A 481 -7.19 -12.34 -22.41
N ASP A 482 -6.27 -12.90 -23.18
CA ASP A 482 -6.21 -14.31 -23.56
C ASP A 482 -5.32 -15.09 -22.60
N LEU A 483 -5.91 -16.02 -21.83
CA LEU A 483 -5.21 -16.85 -20.85
C LEU A 483 -4.60 -18.13 -21.44
N SER A 484 -4.52 -18.28 -22.77
CA SER A 484 -4.11 -19.54 -23.42
C SER A 484 -2.73 -20.08 -23.00
N TYR A 485 -1.83 -19.21 -22.53
CA TYR A 485 -0.48 -19.59 -22.06
C TYR A 485 -0.37 -19.67 -20.54
N ILE A 486 -1.42 -19.29 -19.82
CA ILE A 486 -1.46 -19.24 -18.37
C ILE A 486 -1.99 -20.58 -17.83
N LYS A 487 -1.38 -21.07 -16.76
CA LYS A 487 -1.81 -22.30 -16.05
C LYS A 487 -2.09 -22.04 -14.57
N ASP A 488 -1.78 -20.86 -14.09
CA ASP A 488 -1.73 -20.49 -12.68
C ASP A 488 -2.31 -19.09 -12.57
N LEU A 489 -3.32 -18.92 -11.71
CA LEU A 489 -3.97 -17.65 -11.38
C LEU A 489 -3.87 -17.36 -9.87
N ASN A 490 -2.91 -17.97 -9.18
CA ASN A 490 -2.77 -17.86 -7.74
C ASN A 490 -2.63 -16.40 -7.33
N GLN A 491 -3.47 -16.02 -6.37
CA GLN A 491 -3.50 -14.72 -5.70
C GLN A 491 -3.56 -13.51 -6.65
N LEU A 492 -4.01 -13.71 -7.90
CA LEU A 492 -3.97 -12.67 -8.94
C LEU A 492 -4.71 -11.39 -8.55
N PHE A 493 -5.80 -11.50 -7.77
CA PHE A 493 -6.54 -10.34 -7.23
C PHE A 493 -6.62 -10.35 -5.70
N ALA A 494 -5.71 -11.04 -5.02
CA ALA A 494 -5.76 -11.14 -3.55
C ALA A 494 -5.62 -9.75 -2.90
N SER A 495 -6.43 -9.52 -1.87
CA SER A 495 -6.45 -8.32 -1.05
C SER A 495 -6.56 -8.68 0.44
N TYR A 496 -5.45 -8.96 1.10
CA TYR A 496 -5.40 -9.23 2.54
C TYR A 496 -4.09 -8.73 3.18
N SER A 497 -4.18 -8.34 4.45
CA SER A 497 -3.06 -7.85 5.24
C SER A 497 -2.62 -8.89 6.28
N MET A 498 -1.33 -9.18 6.31
CA MET A 498 -0.60 -9.83 7.42
C MET A 498 0.48 -8.88 7.92
N GLU A 499 0.97 -9.07 9.14
CA GLU A 499 1.98 -8.20 9.80
C GLU A 499 3.24 -7.92 8.96
N ILE A 500 3.59 -8.80 8.01
CA ILE A 500 4.77 -8.69 7.16
C ILE A 500 4.41 -8.62 5.65
N ILE A 501 3.16 -8.94 5.28
CA ILE A 501 2.73 -9.07 3.88
C ILE A 501 1.36 -8.42 3.67
N HIS A 502 1.31 -7.34 2.89
CA HIS A 502 0.06 -6.67 2.49
C HIS A 502 -0.25 -6.93 1.02
N LEU A 503 -1.00 -7.97 0.69
CA LEU A 503 -1.46 -8.18 -0.69
C LEU A 503 -2.69 -7.30 -0.94
N HIS A 504 -2.70 -6.45 -1.99
CA HIS A 504 -3.83 -5.58 -2.33
C HIS A 504 -3.93 -5.32 -3.84
N THR A 505 -4.89 -5.91 -4.55
CA THR A 505 -5.19 -5.45 -5.92
C THR A 505 -5.77 -4.03 -5.90
N ASN A 506 -5.37 -3.20 -6.87
CA ASN A 506 -5.95 -1.87 -7.07
C ASN A 506 -7.19 -1.91 -7.99
N ARG A 507 -7.44 -3.03 -8.65
CA ARG A 507 -8.56 -3.15 -9.60
C ARG A 507 -9.91 -3.09 -8.89
N LYS A 508 -10.74 -2.14 -9.31
CA LYS A 508 -12.15 -2.04 -8.88
C LYS A 508 -13.15 -2.59 -9.89
N ASP A 509 -12.82 -2.55 -11.18
CA ASP A 509 -13.70 -3.06 -12.25
C ASP A 509 -13.25 -4.44 -12.76
N PHE A 510 -14.08 -5.45 -12.50
CA PHE A 510 -13.88 -6.84 -12.96
C PHE A 510 -14.63 -7.15 -14.27
N SER A 511 -15.15 -6.15 -14.97
CA SER A 511 -15.92 -6.36 -16.19
C SER A 511 -15.14 -7.12 -17.28
N GLY A 512 -15.76 -8.16 -17.83
CA GLY A 512 -15.18 -9.03 -18.85
C GLY A 512 -14.53 -10.30 -18.31
N ILE A 513 -14.36 -10.45 -16.99
CA ILE A 513 -13.82 -11.67 -16.38
C ILE A 513 -14.68 -12.91 -16.66
N GLU A 514 -15.98 -12.73 -16.88
CA GLU A 514 -16.92 -13.80 -17.24
C GLU A 514 -16.60 -14.48 -18.58
N SER A 515 -15.76 -13.83 -19.41
CA SER A 515 -15.34 -14.33 -20.72
C SER A 515 -14.01 -15.07 -20.71
N TRP A 516 -13.33 -15.15 -19.57
CA TRP A 516 -12.08 -15.90 -19.44
C TRP A 516 -12.28 -17.40 -19.70
N ASP A 517 -11.44 -17.96 -20.57
CA ASP A 517 -11.35 -19.41 -20.75
C ASP A 517 -10.35 -19.99 -19.75
N VAL A 518 -10.88 -20.40 -18.59
CA VAL A 518 -10.08 -21.00 -17.52
C VAL A 518 -9.89 -22.52 -17.65
N SER A 519 -10.26 -23.12 -18.79
CA SER A 519 -10.28 -24.59 -18.95
C SER A 519 -8.91 -25.26 -18.86
N GLN A 520 -7.82 -24.51 -19.02
CA GLN A 520 -6.43 -24.99 -18.94
C GLN A 520 -5.77 -24.69 -17.58
N ILE A 521 -6.42 -23.87 -16.75
CA ILE A 521 -5.89 -23.42 -15.45
C ILE A 521 -5.87 -24.59 -14.47
N LYS A 522 -4.79 -24.65 -13.69
CA LYS A 522 -4.53 -25.69 -12.67
C LYS A 522 -4.60 -25.15 -11.25
N TYR A 523 -4.22 -23.90 -11.03
CA TYR A 523 -4.12 -23.32 -9.68
C TYR A 523 -4.85 -21.98 -9.63
N MET A 524 -5.71 -21.81 -8.63
CA MET A 524 -6.50 -20.60 -8.37
C MET A 524 -6.51 -20.23 -6.87
N ASN A 525 -5.50 -20.64 -6.10
CA ASN A 525 -5.51 -20.39 -4.67
C ASN A 525 -5.46 -18.88 -4.39
N GLY A 526 -6.34 -18.42 -3.49
CA GLY A 526 -6.48 -17.03 -3.12
C GLY A 526 -6.83 -16.06 -4.26
N LEU A 527 -7.31 -16.54 -5.42
CA LEU A 527 -7.52 -15.70 -6.61
C LEU A 527 -8.33 -14.42 -6.31
N PHE A 528 -9.37 -14.49 -5.47
CA PHE A 528 -10.17 -13.33 -5.05
C PHE A 528 -10.13 -13.07 -3.53
N LYS A 529 -9.16 -13.65 -2.81
CA LYS A 529 -9.09 -13.58 -1.34
C LYS A 529 -9.17 -12.14 -0.83
N GLY A 530 -10.07 -11.89 0.11
CA GLY A 530 -10.28 -10.61 0.80
C GLY A 530 -10.95 -9.50 -0.04
N LEU A 531 -11.43 -9.81 -1.25
CA LEU A 531 -12.21 -8.88 -2.05
C LEU A 531 -13.68 -8.83 -1.58
N LYS A 532 -13.92 -8.08 -0.52
CA LYS A 532 -15.24 -7.98 0.14
C LYS A 532 -16.41 -7.65 -0.80
N ASP A 533 -16.16 -6.81 -1.81
CA ASP A 533 -17.19 -6.35 -2.77
C ASP A 533 -17.24 -7.17 -4.08
N PHE A 534 -16.41 -8.20 -4.22
CA PHE A 534 -16.35 -9.00 -5.45
C PHE A 534 -17.64 -9.80 -5.67
N ASN A 535 -18.27 -9.61 -6.83
CA ASN A 535 -19.50 -10.32 -7.21
C ASN A 535 -19.65 -10.49 -8.73
N ALA A 536 -18.55 -10.78 -9.44
CA ALA A 536 -18.60 -11.02 -10.88
C ALA A 536 -19.26 -12.37 -11.20
N ASN A 537 -19.92 -12.47 -12.37
CA ASN A 537 -20.55 -13.73 -12.80
C ASN A 537 -19.50 -14.71 -13.34
N LEU A 538 -19.29 -15.82 -12.63
CA LEU A 538 -18.34 -16.88 -12.98
C LEU A 538 -19.02 -18.18 -13.46
N SER A 539 -20.33 -18.18 -13.66
CA SER A 539 -21.12 -19.38 -14.02
C SER A 539 -20.68 -20.09 -15.29
N LYS A 540 -19.99 -19.38 -16.21
CA LYS A 540 -19.50 -19.93 -17.48
C LYS A 540 -18.11 -20.55 -17.40
N TRP A 541 -17.40 -20.37 -16.28
CA TRP A 541 -16.05 -20.90 -16.11
C TRP A 541 -16.04 -22.42 -16.09
N LYS A 542 -15.07 -23.01 -16.81
CA LYS A 542 -14.88 -24.47 -16.88
C LYS A 542 -13.70 -24.88 -16.01
N VAL A 543 -13.97 -25.21 -14.75
CA VAL A 543 -12.93 -25.49 -13.74
C VAL A 543 -12.48 -26.96 -13.67
N THR A 544 -12.74 -27.76 -14.70
CA THR A 544 -12.51 -29.22 -14.68
C THR A 544 -11.06 -29.66 -14.51
N ASN A 545 -10.10 -28.76 -14.77
CA ASN A 545 -8.67 -29.04 -14.66
C ASN A 545 -8.00 -28.37 -13.45
N VAL A 546 -8.75 -27.57 -12.68
CA VAL A 546 -8.22 -26.88 -11.51
C VAL A 546 -8.03 -27.89 -10.38
N LYS A 547 -6.86 -27.84 -9.76
CA LYS A 547 -6.41 -28.67 -8.65
C LYS A 547 -6.52 -27.93 -7.33
N ASP A 548 -6.19 -26.65 -7.31
CA ASP A 548 -6.12 -25.86 -6.08
C ASP A 548 -7.10 -24.70 -6.10
N PHE A 549 -8.02 -24.70 -5.13
CA PHE A 549 -9.03 -23.67 -4.87
C PHE A 549 -8.88 -23.07 -3.46
N GLU A 550 -7.78 -23.35 -2.76
CA GLU A 550 -7.56 -22.88 -1.39
C GLU A 550 -7.80 -21.36 -1.30
N GLU A 551 -8.67 -20.96 -0.37
CA GLU A 551 -9.01 -19.56 -0.08
C GLU A 551 -9.50 -18.75 -1.30
N MET A 552 -9.94 -19.39 -2.39
CA MET A 552 -10.26 -18.70 -3.65
C MET A 552 -11.26 -17.53 -3.46
N PHE A 553 -12.27 -17.71 -2.60
CA PHE A 553 -13.27 -16.69 -2.25
C PHE A 553 -13.27 -16.36 -0.75
N TYR A 554 -12.14 -16.56 -0.06
CA TYR A 554 -11.99 -16.22 1.35
C TYR A 554 -12.32 -14.73 1.56
N ASP A 555 -13.17 -14.40 2.53
CA ASP A 555 -13.65 -13.04 2.85
C ASP A 555 -14.25 -12.26 1.67
N CYS A 556 -14.77 -12.94 0.64
CA CYS A 556 -15.57 -12.32 -0.43
C CYS A 556 -17.02 -12.10 0.03
N GLU A 557 -17.23 -11.18 0.98
CA GLU A 557 -18.49 -11.00 1.70
C GLU A 557 -19.73 -10.80 0.78
N SER A 558 -19.57 -10.16 -0.38
CA SER A 558 -20.64 -9.85 -1.34
C SER A 558 -20.83 -10.88 -2.46
N PHE A 559 -20.03 -11.95 -2.52
CA PHE A 559 -20.03 -12.89 -3.62
C PHE A 559 -21.30 -13.76 -3.67
N LYS A 560 -21.98 -13.77 -4.83
CA LYS A 560 -23.28 -14.43 -5.06
C LYS A 560 -23.37 -15.17 -6.41
N SER A 561 -22.25 -15.36 -7.11
CA SER A 561 -22.29 -15.96 -8.43
C SER A 561 -22.82 -17.40 -8.37
N ASP A 562 -23.68 -17.78 -9.32
CA ASP A 562 -24.11 -19.17 -9.50
C ASP A 562 -22.93 -20.03 -9.97
N LEU A 563 -22.50 -20.96 -9.12
CA LEU A 563 -21.44 -21.94 -9.37
C LEU A 563 -21.98 -23.38 -9.50
N SER A 564 -23.30 -23.57 -9.54
CA SER A 564 -23.95 -24.90 -9.58
C SER A 564 -23.47 -25.77 -10.74
N LYS A 565 -23.09 -25.16 -11.87
CA LYS A 565 -22.62 -25.84 -13.08
C LYS A 565 -21.12 -26.15 -13.10
N TRP A 566 -20.36 -25.70 -12.10
CA TRP A 566 -18.96 -26.04 -11.98
C TRP A 566 -18.78 -27.55 -11.73
N LYS A 567 -17.69 -28.10 -12.27
CA LYS A 567 -17.35 -29.52 -12.16
C LYS A 567 -15.89 -29.66 -11.71
N PRO A 568 -15.58 -29.46 -10.42
CA PRO A 568 -14.21 -29.47 -9.87
C PRO A 568 -13.64 -30.90 -9.75
N LYS A 569 -13.65 -31.67 -10.83
CA LYS A 569 -13.31 -33.11 -10.84
C LYS A 569 -11.86 -33.44 -10.46
N LYS A 570 -10.95 -32.46 -10.57
CA LYS A 570 -9.53 -32.62 -10.27
C LYS A 570 -9.11 -31.83 -9.03
N ALA A 571 -10.06 -31.32 -8.25
CA ALA A 571 -9.75 -30.62 -7.02
C ALA A 571 -8.96 -31.54 -6.08
N GLU A 572 -7.84 -31.03 -5.59
CA GLU A 572 -6.92 -31.64 -4.63
C GLU A 572 -6.86 -30.80 -3.35
N ASN A 573 -7.24 -29.52 -3.40
CA ASN A 573 -7.31 -28.62 -2.25
C ASN A 573 -8.48 -27.65 -2.39
N ILE A 574 -9.35 -27.59 -1.37
CA ILE A 574 -10.51 -26.67 -1.27
C ILE A 574 -10.59 -25.99 0.11
N ASN A 575 -9.46 -25.94 0.83
CA ASN A 575 -9.38 -25.32 2.16
C ASN A 575 -9.90 -23.88 2.14
N SER A 576 -10.77 -23.56 3.08
CA SER A 576 -11.31 -22.21 3.31
C SER A 576 -11.88 -21.52 2.06
N MET A 577 -12.28 -22.29 1.04
CA MET A 577 -12.63 -21.76 -0.28
C MET A 577 -13.73 -20.69 -0.23
N PHE A 578 -14.73 -20.86 0.64
CA PHE A 578 -15.85 -19.92 0.83
C PHE A 578 -15.88 -19.34 2.25
N HIS A 579 -14.78 -19.42 3.00
CA HIS A 579 -14.72 -18.88 4.35
C HIS A 579 -15.03 -17.37 4.32
N GLY A 580 -15.96 -16.89 5.15
CA GLY A 580 -16.34 -15.47 5.18
C GLY A 580 -17.10 -14.96 3.95
N ALA A 581 -17.47 -15.83 2.99
CA ALA A 581 -18.33 -15.48 1.85
C ALA A 581 -19.81 -15.38 2.29
N LYS A 582 -20.12 -14.36 3.10
CA LYS A 582 -21.38 -14.19 3.84
C LYS A 582 -22.64 -14.17 2.99
N SER A 583 -22.51 -13.77 1.73
CA SER A 583 -23.61 -13.67 0.75
C SER A 583 -23.79 -14.91 -0.12
N PHE A 584 -22.87 -15.87 -0.06
CA PHE A 584 -22.84 -16.99 -1.00
C PHE A 584 -23.82 -18.10 -0.57
N ASP A 585 -24.87 -18.29 -1.37
CA ASP A 585 -26.00 -19.19 -1.09
C ASP A 585 -26.29 -20.16 -2.26
N CYS A 586 -25.33 -20.35 -3.17
CA CYS A 586 -25.50 -21.19 -4.35
C CYS A 586 -25.67 -22.68 -4.00
N ASP A 587 -26.60 -23.37 -4.67
CA ASP A 587 -26.71 -24.82 -4.58
C ASP A 587 -25.52 -25.52 -5.27
N LEU A 588 -24.71 -26.23 -4.48
CA LEU A 588 -23.52 -26.98 -4.93
C LEU A 588 -23.71 -28.49 -4.91
N SER A 589 -24.95 -28.99 -4.86
CA SER A 589 -25.24 -30.42 -4.76
C SER A 589 -24.66 -31.25 -5.93
N GLU A 590 -24.47 -30.63 -7.10
CA GLU A 590 -23.97 -31.27 -8.33
C GLU A 590 -22.43 -31.35 -8.43
N TRP A 591 -21.67 -30.84 -7.46
CA TRP A 591 -20.20 -30.82 -7.53
C TRP A 591 -19.55 -32.21 -7.40
N ASN A 592 -20.21 -33.13 -6.68
CA ASN A 592 -19.79 -34.53 -6.48
C ASN A 592 -18.28 -34.71 -6.21
N LEU A 593 -17.80 -34.10 -5.12
CA LEU A 593 -16.40 -34.15 -4.70
C LEU A 593 -16.04 -35.51 -4.04
N PRO A 594 -14.77 -35.97 -4.13
CA PRO A 594 -14.33 -37.17 -3.41
C PRO A 594 -14.43 -37.00 -1.89
N SER A 595 -14.95 -38.01 -1.17
CA SER A 595 -15.11 -37.95 0.28
C SER A 595 -13.79 -37.68 1.02
N GLU A 596 -12.69 -38.28 0.56
CA GLU A 596 -11.34 -38.11 1.13
C GLU A 596 -10.87 -36.65 1.08
N LEU A 597 -11.14 -35.94 -0.03
CA LEU A 597 -10.83 -34.52 -0.17
C LEU A 597 -11.65 -33.70 0.83
N VAL A 598 -12.94 -33.99 0.92
CA VAL A 598 -13.87 -33.25 1.79
C VAL A 598 -13.52 -33.42 3.26
N GLU A 599 -13.16 -34.64 3.69
CA GLU A 599 -12.78 -34.93 5.08
C GLU A 599 -11.46 -34.26 5.50
N GLN A 600 -10.53 -34.07 4.56
CA GLN A 600 -9.22 -33.43 4.82
C GLN A 600 -9.26 -31.90 4.69
N SER A 601 -10.34 -31.35 4.15
CA SER A 601 -10.45 -29.92 3.88
C SER A 601 -10.97 -29.16 5.08
N ASN A 602 -10.33 -28.03 5.39
CA ASN A 602 -10.67 -27.21 6.55
C ASN A 602 -11.52 -26.01 6.16
N ASN A 603 -12.44 -25.58 7.03
CA ASN A 603 -13.13 -24.29 6.96
C ASN A 603 -13.86 -23.96 5.65
N ILE A 604 -14.27 -24.95 4.84
CA ILE A 604 -14.84 -24.73 3.50
C ILE A 604 -15.96 -23.68 3.51
N PHE A 605 -16.90 -23.79 4.45
CA PHE A 605 -18.09 -22.94 4.56
C PHE A 605 -18.17 -22.12 5.86
N SER A 606 -17.08 -22.00 6.62
CA SER A 606 -17.15 -21.23 7.88
C SER A 606 -17.50 -19.76 7.60
N ASP A 607 -18.45 -19.19 8.33
CA ASP A 607 -18.99 -17.83 8.12
C ASP A 607 -19.57 -17.56 6.71
N CYS A 608 -19.98 -18.63 6.01
CA CYS A 608 -20.72 -18.59 4.75
C CYS A 608 -22.22 -18.85 4.96
N SER A 609 -23.09 -18.41 4.06
CA SER A 609 -24.54 -18.71 4.15
C SER A 609 -24.84 -20.21 4.07
N LEU A 610 -24.01 -20.99 3.36
CA LEU A 610 -24.14 -22.44 3.26
C LEU A 610 -23.73 -23.20 4.53
N GLN A 611 -23.11 -22.56 5.52
CA GLN A 611 -22.64 -23.23 6.74
C GLN A 611 -23.74 -24.00 7.47
N ASN A 612 -24.95 -23.43 7.53
CA ASN A 612 -26.08 -24.02 8.25
C ASN A 612 -26.81 -25.11 7.44
N ASN A 613 -26.70 -25.06 6.11
CA ASN A 613 -27.30 -26.03 5.21
C ASN A 613 -26.31 -26.39 4.10
N PRO A 614 -25.24 -27.14 4.44
CA PRO A 614 -24.21 -27.45 3.47
C PRO A 614 -24.71 -28.44 2.42
N PRO A 615 -24.05 -28.53 1.25
CA PRO A 615 -24.44 -29.41 0.16
C PRO A 615 -24.53 -30.89 0.56
N SER A 616 -25.31 -31.68 -0.17
CA SER A 616 -25.55 -33.10 0.10
C SER A 616 -24.28 -33.94 0.23
N TRP A 617 -23.27 -33.69 -0.62
CA TRP A 617 -21.98 -34.38 -0.55
C TRP A 617 -21.21 -34.08 0.74
N TYR A 618 -21.32 -32.86 1.29
CA TYR A 618 -20.70 -32.51 2.57
C TYR A 618 -21.44 -33.20 3.72
N ARG A 619 -22.78 -33.12 3.71
CA ARG A 619 -23.63 -33.77 4.72
C ARG A 619 -23.41 -35.28 4.78
N ALA A 620 -23.20 -35.93 3.63
CA ALA A 620 -22.94 -37.36 3.54
C ALA A 620 -21.58 -37.75 4.13
N VAL A 621 -20.51 -36.97 3.88
CA VAL A 621 -19.17 -37.24 4.42
C VAL A 621 -19.15 -37.10 5.95
N PHE A 622 -19.84 -36.07 6.46
CA PHE A 622 -19.94 -35.79 7.88
C PHE A 622 -21.20 -36.39 8.52
N ASP A 623 -21.90 -37.35 7.89
CA ASP A 623 -23.12 -38.00 8.45
C ASP A 623 -24.00 -37.08 9.34
N MET A 624 -24.32 -35.89 8.82
CA MET A 624 -24.82 -34.77 9.64
C MET A 624 -26.19 -35.04 10.28
N ASP A 625 -26.87 -36.08 9.81
CA ASP A 625 -28.17 -36.52 10.28
C ASP A 625 -28.07 -37.45 11.52
N ASN A 626 -26.89 -38.00 11.83
CA ASN A 626 -26.64 -38.87 12.98
C ASN A 626 -25.57 -38.28 13.92
N PRO A 627 -25.97 -37.43 14.89
CA PRO A 627 -25.04 -36.85 15.87
C PRO A 627 -24.28 -37.93 16.64
N SER A 628 -22.95 -37.90 16.57
CA SER A 628 -22.07 -38.83 17.27
C SER A 628 -20.76 -38.16 17.71
N TYR A 629 -20.05 -38.80 18.66
CA TYR A 629 -18.72 -38.35 19.06
C TYR A 629 -17.69 -38.40 17.91
N GLU A 630 -17.80 -39.42 17.04
CA GLU A 630 -16.93 -39.52 15.86
C GLU A 630 -17.17 -38.35 14.90
N LEU A 631 -18.44 -37.99 14.67
CA LEU A 631 -18.81 -36.80 13.90
C LEU A 631 -18.25 -35.53 14.53
N LEU A 632 -18.41 -35.36 15.84
CA LEU A 632 -17.83 -34.21 16.54
C LEU A 632 -16.32 -34.09 16.30
N CYS A 633 -15.58 -35.21 16.38
CA CYS A 633 -14.15 -35.23 16.11
C CYS A 633 -13.83 -34.85 14.65
N LYS A 634 -14.61 -35.32 13.67
CA LYS A 634 -14.44 -34.98 12.26
C LYS A 634 -14.64 -33.48 12.02
N LEU A 635 -15.71 -32.89 12.57
CA LEU A 635 -16.00 -31.46 12.42
C LEU A 635 -14.94 -30.57 13.08
N VAL A 636 -14.45 -30.96 14.26
CA VAL A 636 -13.36 -30.23 14.94
C VAL A 636 -12.07 -30.27 14.13
N LYS A 637 -11.72 -31.42 13.52
CA LYS A 637 -10.57 -31.54 12.61
C LYS A 637 -10.73 -30.65 11.38
N ALA A 638 -11.91 -30.67 10.77
CA ALA A 638 -12.29 -29.82 9.63
C ALA A 638 -12.47 -28.33 10.01
N ARG A 639 -12.31 -27.98 11.30
CA ARG A 639 -12.46 -26.62 11.84
C ARG A 639 -13.88 -26.03 11.68
N ASP A 640 -14.89 -26.85 11.41
CA ASP A 640 -16.29 -26.41 11.33
C ASP A 640 -16.92 -26.33 12.74
N TYR A 641 -16.42 -25.37 13.52
CA TYR A 641 -16.73 -25.24 14.94
C TYR A 641 -18.21 -24.95 15.24
N LYS A 642 -18.91 -24.29 14.32
CA LYS A 642 -20.34 -24.00 14.48
C LYS A 642 -21.16 -25.28 14.41
N GLN A 643 -20.88 -26.14 13.43
CA GLN A 643 -21.52 -27.46 13.36
C GLN A 643 -21.05 -28.36 14.50
N ALA A 644 -19.76 -28.33 14.83
CA ALA A 644 -19.22 -29.05 15.99
C ALA A 644 -19.95 -28.66 17.29
N LYS A 645 -20.27 -27.38 17.49
CA LYS A 645 -21.05 -26.92 18.66
C LYS A 645 -22.45 -27.52 18.68
N ILE A 646 -23.17 -27.48 17.55
CA ILE A 646 -24.52 -28.06 17.44
C ILE A 646 -24.50 -29.57 17.74
N ILE A 647 -23.50 -30.29 17.24
CA ILE A 647 -23.34 -31.72 17.51
C ILE A 647 -22.98 -31.96 18.97
N LEU A 648 -22.03 -31.20 19.53
CA LEU A 648 -21.64 -31.26 20.95
C LEU A 648 -22.87 -31.14 21.87
N GLU A 649 -23.73 -30.16 21.63
CA GLU A 649 -24.95 -29.93 22.43
C GLU A 649 -25.96 -31.10 22.35
N LYS A 650 -25.95 -31.87 21.25
CA LYS A 650 -26.84 -33.03 21.05
C LYS A 650 -26.32 -34.33 21.66
N ILE A 651 -25.01 -34.47 21.83
CA ILE A 651 -24.37 -35.74 22.25
C ILE A 651 -23.90 -35.75 23.70
N ILE A 652 -24.04 -34.64 24.42
CA ILE A 652 -23.75 -34.54 25.86
C ILE A 652 -24.67 -35.47 26.67
N PRO A 653 -24.18 -36.10 27.77
CA PRO A 653 -22.85 -35.94 28.39
C PRO A 653 -21.72 -36.71 27.69
N LEU A 654 -20.49 -36.22 27.84
CA LEU A 654 -19.28 -36.84 27.31
C LEU A 654 -18.38 -37.35 28.45
N GLN A 655 -17.55 -38.34 28.16
CA GLN A 655 -16.52 -38.82 29.09
C GLN A 655 -15.36 -37.82 29.20
N ASN A 656 -14.60 -37.85 30.30
CA ASN A 656 -13.47 -36.93 30.51
C ASN A 656 -12.42 -37.05 29.39
N GLU A 657 -12.10 -38.29 28.99
CA GLU A 657 -11.15 -38.58 27.92
C GLU A 657 -11.61 -38.02 26.56
N GLN A 658 -12.93 -37.90 26.35
CA GLN A 658 -13.51 -37.33 25.14
C GLN A 658 -13.32 -35.81 25.10
N TYR A 659 -13.51 -35.11 26.23
CA TYR A 659 -13.20 -33.68 26.33
C TYR A 659 -11.72 -33.40 26.11
N GLU A 660 -10.84 -34.22 26.69
CA GLU A 660 -9.39 -34.12 26.50
C GLU A 660 -9.01 -34.32 25.02
N HIS A 661 -9.55 -35.34 24.36
CA HIS A 661 -9.27 -35.59 22.94
C HIS A 661 -9.80 -34.47 22.03
N ILE A 662 -11.01 -33.95 22.27
CA ILE A 662 -11.53 -32.80 21.50
C ILE A 662 -10.61 -31.58 21.67
N THR A 663 -10.13 -31.34 22.89
CA THR A 663 -9.20 -30.24 23.18
C THR A 663 -7.87 -30.43 22.45
N GLN A 664 -7.37 -31.67 22.37
CA GLN A 664 -6.20 -31.99 21.57
C GLN A 664 -6.41 -31.67 20.08
N LEU A 665 -7.56 -32.05 19.52
CA LEU A 665 -7.90 -31.74 18.12
C LEU A 665 -8.04 -30.24 17.85
N CYS A 666 -8.52 -29.47 18.83
CA CYS A 666 -8.64 -28.02 18.73
C CYS A 666 -7.28 -27.33 18.66
N PHE A 667 -6.37 -27.67 19.56
CA PHE A 667 -5.15 -26.88 19.74
C PHE A 667 -3.91 -27.51 19.15
N TYR A 668 -3.89 -28.80 18.78
CA TYR A 668 -2.65 -29.48 18.41
C TYR A 668 -2.76 -30.08 17.00
N VAL A 669 -1.69 -29.92 16.22
CA VAL A 669 -1.54 -30.66 14.95
C VAL A 669 -1.02 -32.07 15.25
N PRO A 670 -1.08 -33.03 14.30
CA PRO A 670 -0.73 -34.45 14.55
C PRO A 670 0.68 -34.71 15.11
N LYS A 671 1.59 -33.74 15.01
CA LYS A 671 2.95 -33.81 15.59
C LYS A 671 3.01 -33.38 17.07
N GLY A 672 1.88 -33.07 17.69
CA GLY A 672 1.79 -32.60 19.08
C GLY A 672 2.20 -31.13 19.28
N THR A 673 2.45 -30.38 18.21
CA THR A 673 2.72 -28.94 18.30
C THR A 673 1.41 -28.16 18.30
N VAL A 674 1.36 -27.06 19.04
CA VAL A 674 0.17 -26.22 19.07
C VAL A 674 -0.05 -25.55 17.70
N SER A 675 -1.31 -25.52 17.27
CA SER A 675 -1.80 -24.95 16.03
C SER A 675 -1.84 -23.43 16.13
N ASN A 676 -1.38 -22.76 15.06
CA ASN A 676 -1.58 -21.32 14.93
C ASN A 676 -3.06 -20.95 14.68
N ALA A 677 -3.86 -21.87 14.14
CA ALA A 677 -5.31 -21.69 14.01
C ALA A 677 -5.97 -22.06 15.34
N MET A 678 -6.47 -21.05 16.06
CA MET A 678 -7.18 -21.22 17.32
C MET A 678 -8.63 -21.64 17.04
N PRO A 679 -9.25 -22.44 17.93
CA PRO A 679 -10.65 -22.80 17.76
C PRO A 679 -11.56 -21.59 17.97
N ASP A 680 -12.73 -21.60 17.36
CA ASP A 680 -13.75 -20.59 17.59
C ASP A 680 -14.08 -20.43 19.10
N GLU A 681 -14.23 -19.17 19.54
CA GLU A 681 -14.43 -18.83 20.96
C GLU A 681 -15.76 -19.38 21.48
N ASP A 682 -16.82 -19.33 20.68
CA ASP A 682 -18.15 -19.78 21.08
C ASP A 682 -18.20 -21.29 21.26
N PHE A 683 -17.64 -22.05 20.30
CA PHE A 683 -17.47 -23.50 20.45
C PHE A 683 -16.65 -23.88 21.68
N PHE A 684 -15.47 -23.27 21.85
CA PHE A 684 -14.58 -23.64 22.95
C PHE A 684 -15.16 -23.25 24.32
N SER A 685 -15.81 -22.10 24.41
CA SER A 685 -16.57 -21.67 25.60
C SER A 685 -17.66 -22.68 25.97
N THR A 686 -18.43 -23.16 24.99
CA THR A 686 -19.44 -24.20 25.21
C THR A 686 -18.81 -25.52 25.67
N LEU A 687 -17.71 -25.95 25.06
CA LEU A 687 -16.96 -27.15 25.47
C LEU A 687 -16.52 -27.06 26.93
N VAL A 688 -15.90 -25.95 27.32
CA VAL A 688 -15.42 -25.71 28.69
C VAL A 688 -16.56 -25.64 29.70
N LYS A 689 -17.67 -24.96 29.38
CA LYS A 689 -18.85 -24.87 30.25
C LYS A 689 -19.48 -26.23 30.51
N ASN A 690 -19.59 -27.06 29.47
CA ASN A 690 -20.16 -28.40 29.57
C ASN A 690 -19.25 -29.38 30.32
N ALA A 691 -17.94 -29.29 30.15
CA ALA A 691 -17.00 -30.05 30.98
C ALA A 691 -17.13 -29.66 32.46
N LYS A 692 -17.14 -28.34 32.76
CA LYS A 692 -17.27 -27.82 34.13
C LYS A 692 -18.58 -28.24 34.80
N SER A 693 -19.71 -28.24 34.09
CA SER A 693 -21.00 -28.68 34.64
C SER A 693 -21.03 -30.17 35.00
N GLN A 694 -20.15 -30.97 34.38
CA GLN A 694 -19.98 -32.39 34.65
C GLN A 694 -18.84 -32.67 35.66
N GLY A 695 -18.25 -31.63 36.24
CA GLY A 695 -17.14 -31.75 37.20
C GLY A 695 -15.77 -32.02 36.57
N PHE A 696 -15.65 -31.89 35.25
CA PHE A 696 -14.41 -32.06 34.52
C PHE A 696 -13.71 -30.72 34.27
N HIS A 697 -12.38 -30.74 34.23
CA HIS A 697 -11.57 -29.59 33.86
C HIS A 697 -10.90 -29.87 32.51
N ILE A 698 -10.97 -28.92 31.57
CA ILE A 698 -10.29 -29.05 30.28
C ILE A 698 -8.85 -28.54 30.44
N PRO A 699 -7.83 -29.41 30.42
CA PRO A 699 -6.45 -28.97 30.49
C PRO A 699 -6.05 -28.37 29.14
N ILE A 700 -5.78 -27.07 29.09
CA ILE A 700 -4.95 -26.49 28.04
C ILE A 700 -3.54 -26.31 28.59
N SER A 701 -2.53 -26.57 27.78
CA SER A 701 -1.16 -26.27 28.17
C SER A 701 -0.96 -24.76 28.21
N ASP A 702 -0.04 -24.31 29.06
CA ASP A 702 0.39 -22.90 29.06
C ASP A 702 0.93 -22.48 27.68
N GLU A 703 1.45 -23.42 26.88
CA GLU A 703 1.91 -23.21 25.51
C GLU A 703 0.84 -22.59 24.59
N VAL A 704 -0.44 -22.94 24.77
CA VAL A 704 -1.55 -22.36 24.00
C VAL A 704 -1.70 -20.86 24.26
N MET A 705 -1.69 -20.47 25.54
CA MET A 705 -1.75 -19.06 25.94
C MET A 705 -0.57 -18.28 25.35
N HIS A 706 0.62 -18.87 25.36
CA HIS A 706 1.82 -18.22 24.83
C HIS A 706 1.84 -18.07 23.32
N ILE A 707 1.30 -19.04 22.58
CA ILE A 707 1.19 -18.94 21.12
C ILE A 707 0.17 -17.89 20.72
N CYS A 708 -0.93 -17.74 21.49
CA CYS A 708 -1.85 -16.62 21.27
C CYS A 708 -1.13 -15.27 21.39
N LEU A 709 -0.30 -15.11 22.42
CA LEU A 709 0.47 -13.89 22.65
C LEU A 709 1.62 -13.71 21.65
N ARG A 710 2.10 -14.78 21.02
CA ARG A 710 3.16 -14.75 20.00
C ARG A 710 2.68 -14.27 18.64
N PHE A 711 1.51 -14.75 18.21
CA PHE A 711 0.97 -14.53 16.85
C PHE A 711 -0.13 -13.47 16.85
N ASP A 712 0.02 -12.45 17.69
CA ASP A 712 -0.87 -11.30 17.83
C ASP A 712 -2.36 -11.66 17.98
N LYS A 713 -2.65 -12.71 18.75
CA LYS A 713 -4.02 -13.14 19.09
C LYS A 713 -4.39 -12.69 20.50
N LEU A 714 -4.15 -11.41 20.79
CA LEU A 714 -4.37 -10.81 22.11
C LEU A 714 -5.83 -11.00 22.57
N GLU A 715 -6.80 -10.79 21.69
CA GLU A 715 -8.22 -10.96 22.02
C GLU A 715 -8.54 -12.40 22.42
N TYR A 716 -7.95 -13.39 21.73
CA TYR A 716 -8.14 -14.79 22.09
C TYR A 716 -7.48 -15.13 23.44
N ALA A 717 -6.30 -14.56 23.73
CA ALA A 717 -5.64 -14.71 25.01
C ALA A 717 -6.50 -14.13 26.16
N LYS A 718 -7.11 -12.95 25.95
CA LYS A 718 -8.09 -12.36 26.87
C LYS A 718 -9.27 -13.30 27.08
N PHE A 719 -9.82 -13.86 26.02
CA PHE A 719 -10.89 -14.85 26.07
C PHE A 719 -10.51 -16.07 26.93
N LEU A 720 -9.35 -16.70 26.69
CA LEU A 720 -8.86 -17.82 27.49
C LEU A 720 -8.73 -17.44 28.99
N ARG A 721 -8.27 -16.22 29.29
CA ARG A 721 -8.22 -15.74 30.67
C ARG A 721 -9.60 -15.66 31.31
N THR A 722 -10.64 -15.24 30.59
CA THR A 722 -12.03 -15.24 31.11
C THR A 722 -12.53 -16.64 31.46
N LEU A 723 -12.00 -17.68 30.82
CA LEU A 723 -12.34 -19.08 31.10
C LEU A 723 -11.59 -19.65 32.32
N GLY A 724 -10.66 -18.88 32.90
CA GLY A 724 -9.89 -19.24 34.10
C GLY A 724 -8.50 -19.81 33.81
N TYR A 725 -8.00 -19.69 32.58
CA TYR A 725 -6.67 -20.14 32.22
C TYR A 725 -5.59 -19.14 32.64
N LYS A 726 -4.39 -19.66 32.94
CA LYS A 726 -3.31 -18.90 33.58
C LYS A 726 -2.33 -18.31 32.57
N VAL A 727 -1.72 -17.19 32.94
CA VAL A 727 -0.58 -16.59 32.24
C VAL A 727 0.67 -16.86 33.09
N VAL A 728 1.39 -17.95 32.77
CA VAL A 728 2.57 -18.41 33.51
C VAL A 728 3.84 -18.14 32.69
N ILE A 729 4.97 -17.81 33.31
CA ILE A 729 6.26 -17.62 32.65
C ILE A 729 7.24 -18.72 33.12
N THR A 730 7.54 -19.66 32.22
CA THR A 730 8.40 -20.84 32.44
C THR A 730 9.62 -20.85 31.49
N LYS A 731 10.60 -21.72 31.76
CA LYS A 731 11.81 -21.88 30.94
C LYS A 731 11.54 -22.40 29.53
N GLU A 732 10.45 -23.14 29.36
CA GLU A 732 9.98 -23.67 28.08
C GLU A 732 9.23 -22.61 27.25
N ASN A 733 8.86 -21.47 27.87
CA ASN A 733 8.10 -20.36 27.27
C ASN A 733 8.95 -19.44 26.39
N LYS A 734 9.62 -20.01 25.38
CA LYS A 734 10.41 -19.28 24.38
C LYS A 734 9.59 -18.34 23.47
N PHE A 735 8.29 -18.12 23.73
CA PHE A 735 7.35 -17.76 22.66
C PHE A 735 6.43 -16.56 22.91
N GLY A 736 6.03 -16.22 24.13
CA GLY A 736 5.10 -15.09 24.39
C GLY A 736 5.83 -13.78 24.73
N LEU A 737 6.11 -13.58 26.02
CA LEU A 737 6.76 -12.36 26.55
C LEU A 737 8.17 -12.14 25.97
N SER A 738 8.98 -13.20 25.86
CA SER A 738 10.32 -13.10 25.29
C SER A 738 10.31 -12.65 23.83
N VAL A 739 9.33 -13.12 23.04
CA VAL A 739 9.18 -12.72 21.63
C VAL A 739 8.64 -11.30 21.53
N ALA A 740 7.65 -10.92 22.35
CA ALA A 740 7.15 -9.55 22.40
C ALA A 740 8.27 -8.55 22.71
N LEU A 741 9.19 -8.91 23.63
CA LEU A 741 10.36 -8.10 23.92
C LEU A 741 11.33 -7.99 22.73
N GLU A 742 11.49 -9.03 21.90
CA GLU A 742 12.38 -9.02 20.73
C GLU A 742 11.88 -8.18 19.54
N HIS A 743 10.64 -7.68 19.57
CA HIS A 743 10.06 -6.86 18.51
C HIS A 743 10.16 -5.37 18.81
N LYS A 744 10.25 -4.56 17.75
CA LYS A 744 10.24 -3.09 17.86
C LYS A 744 8.93 -2.60 18.49
N LEU A 745 9.01 -1.64 19.41
CA LEU A 745 7.86 -1.10 20.11
C LEU A 745 6.79 -0.58 19.14
N SER A 746 5.61 -1.22 19.14
CA SER A 746 4.41 -0.82 18.41
C SER A 746 3.20 -0.75 19.36
N THR A 747 2.05 -0.28 18.88
CA THR A 747 0.81 -0.25 19.68
C THR A 747 0.37 -1.67 20.07
N GLU A 748 0.51 -2.63 19.16
CA GLU A 748 0.18 -4.04 19.35
C GLU A 748 1.07 -4.66 20.44
N ILE A 749 2.40 -4.44 20.35
CA ILE A 749 3.36 -4.93 21.35
C ILE A 749 3.08 -4.32 22.73
N LYS A 750 2.74 -3.02 22.82
CA LYS A 750 2.33 -2.39 24.09
C LYS A 750 1.14 -3.10 24.71
N ASN A 751 0.08 -3.32 23.93
CA ASN A 751 -1.14 -3.98 24.39
C ASN A 751 -0.86 -5.42 24.89
N ILE A 752 0.01 -6.16 24.20
CA ILE A 752 0.42 -7.51 24.61
C ILE A 752 1.18 -7.47 25.95
N LEU A 753 2.16 -6.57 26.08
CA LEU A 753 2.96 -6.46 27.30
C LEU A 753 2.10 -6.05 28.51
N GLU A 754 1.22 -5.07 28.34
CA GLU A 754 0.28 -4.66 29.39
C GLU A 754 -0.63 -5.81 29.81
N PHE A 755 -1.24 -6.53 28.85
CA PHE A 755 -2.11 -7.67 29.16
C PHE A 755 -1.38 -8.78 29.93
N ILE A 756 -0.15 -9.12 29.53
CA ILE A 756 0.66 -10.13 30.21
C ILE A 756 0.91 -9.69 31.67
N LEU A 757 1.33 -8.45 31.86
CA LEU A 757 1.63 -7.91 33.19
C LEU A 757 0.39 -7.74 34.05
N ASP A 758 -0.77 -7.43 33.50
CA ASP A 758 -2.03 -7.34 34.25
C ASP A 758 -2.56 -8.71 34.71
N ASN A 759 -2.15 -9.80 34.04
CA ASN A 759 -2.70 -11.13 34.25
C ASN A 759 -1.67 -12.17 34.71
N LEU A 760 -0.47 -11.73 35.09
CA LEU A 760 0.64 -12.61 35.43
C LEU A 760 0.35 -13.47 36.67
N ASP A 761 0.31 -14.78 36.50
CA ASP A 761 0.15 -15.75 37.60
C ASP A 761 1.52 -16.22 38.16
N SER A 762 2.62 -15.91 37.46
CA SER A 762 3.98 -16.17 37.93
C SER A 762 4.46 -15.12 38.93
N LYS A 763 5.24 -15.56 39.91
CA LYS A 763 5.95 -14.65 40.81
C LYS A 763 7.08 -13.94 40.06
N ILE A 764 7.23 -12.64 40.30
CA ILE A 764 8.38 -11.87 39.81
C ILE A 764 9.54 -12.10 40.77
N ASP A 765 10.42 -13.02 40.39
CA ASP A 765 11.65 -13.36 41.09
C ASP A 765 12.77 -13.66 40.07
N THR A 766 13.94 -14.11 40.55
CA THR A 766 15.09 -14.40 39.67
C THR A 766 14.74 -15.41 38.56
N THR A 767 13.88 -16.38 38.85
CA THR A 767 13.43 -17.40 37.89
C THR A 767 12.61 -16.78 36.76
N PHE A 768 11.76 -15.80 37.05
CA PHE A 768 10.99 -15.06 36.04
C PHE A 768 11.93 -14.40 35.02
N PHE A 769 12.97 -13.70 35.48
CA PHE A 769 13.94 -13.02 34.61
C PHE A 769 14.87 -14.00 33.86
N GLU A 770 15.21 -15.14 34.46
CA GLU A 770 15.89 -16.24 33.78
C GLU A 770 15.04 -16.81 32.63
N ASN A 771 13.74 -17.00 32.86
CA ASN A 771 12.82 -17.58 31.88
C ASN A 771 12.62 -16.67 30.66
N ILE A 772 12.62 -15.34 30.84
CA ILE A 772 12.59 -14.36 29.73
C ILE A 772 13.98 -14.03 29.18
N ARG A 773 15.02 -14.75 29.60
CA ARG A 773 16.42 -14.61 29.15
C ARG A 773 17.07 -13.25 29.43
N LEU A 774 16.58 -12.52 30.43
CA LEU A 774 17.21 -11.29 30.90
C LEU A 774 18.35 -11.56 31.92
N ASN A 775 18.51 -12.80 32.38
CA ASN A 775 19.54 -13.22 33.34
C ASN A 775 20.56 -14.26 32.77
N GLN A 776 20.87 -14.22 31.46
CA GLN A 776 21.88 -15.13 30.89
C GLN A 776 23.29 -14.52 30.92
N THR A 777 24.29 -15.39 31.03
CA THR A 777 25.73 -15.08 31.17
C THR A 777 26.24 -13.90 30.33
N PRO A 778 27.24 -13.14 30.82
CA PRO A 778 27.69 -11.84 30.30
C PRO A 778 28.24 -11.80 28.85
N ASN A 779 28.24 -12.92 28.12
CA ASN A 779 28.72 -13.04 26.75
C ASN A 779 27.61 -13.22 25.71
N ILE A 780 26.34 -13.34 26.11
CA ILE A 780 25.21 -13.42 25.19
C ILE A 780 24.54 -12.04 25.28
N ARG A 781 24.36 -11.37 24.12
CA ARG A 781 23.57 -10.14 24.05
C ARG A 781 22.29 -10.34 24.87
N PHE A 782 21.86 -9.31 25.60
CA PHE A 782 20.47 -9.19 26.07
C PHE A 782 19.52 -9.64 24.95
N CYS A 783 18.32 -10.10 25.28
CA CYS A 783 17.28 -10.38 24.27
C CYS A 783 17.39 -9.37 23.13
N ASN A 784 17.22 -9.79 21.86
CA ASN A 784 17.36 -8.89 20.69
C ASN A 784 16.34 -7.72 20.69
N ALA A 785 15.69 -7.46 21.82
CA ALA A 785 14.86 -6.35 22.15
C ALA A 785 15.55 -5.02 21.90
N ASP A 786 14.80 -4.10 21.33
CA ASP A 786 15.19 -2.71 21.23
C ASP A 786 15.06 -2.00 22.58
N ASP A 787 15.85 -0.94 22.75
CA ASP A 787 15.89 -0.17 23.99
C ASP A 787 14.51 0.46 24.33
N GLU A 788 13.66 0.80 23.35
CA GLU A 788 12.34 1.41 23.60
C GLU A 788 11.35 0.39 24.17
N THR A 789 11.33 -0.83 23.62
CA THR A 789 10.48 -1.93 24.13
C THR A 789 10.87 -2.34 25.54
N LEU A 790 12.17 -2.45 25.82
CA LEU A 790 12.66 -2.71 27.18
C LEU A 790 12.26 -1.59 28.14
N ASP A 791 12.43 -0.34 27.74
CA ASP A 791 12.05 0.82 28.55
C ASP A 791 10.57 0.77 28.93
N PHE A 792 9.69 0.57 27.95
CA PHE A 792 8.26 0.44 28.18
C PHE A 792 7.91 -0.74 29.09
N PHE A 793 8.49 -1.91 28.85
CA PHE A 793 8.27 -3.10 29.69
C PHE A 793 8.65 -2.83 31.15
N PHE A 794 9.82 -2.25 31.41
CA PHE A 794 10.28 -1.97 32.77
C PHE A 794 9.44 -0.89 33.46
N GLN A 795 9.00 0.15 32.74
CA GLN A 795 8.05 1.13 33.27
C GLN A 795 6.76 0.45 33.77
N GLU A 796 6.14 -0.37 32.92
CA GLU A 796 4.86 -1.01 33.25
C GLU A 796 5.02 -2.12 34.32
N LEU A 797 6.18 -2.80 34.36
CA LEU A 797 6.52 -3.78 35.39
C LEU A 797 6.69 -3.11 36.76
N ILE A 798 7.46 -2.02 36.83
CA ILE A 798 7.68 -1.24 38.05
C ILE A 798 6.36 -0.69 38.60
N LYS A 799 5.53 -0.16 37.70
CA LYS A 799 4.23 0.43 38.03
C LYS A 799 3.29 -0.58 38.69
N ARG A 800 3.30 -1.84 38.24
CA ARG A 800 2.43 -2.91 38.77
C ARG A 800 3.01 -3.66 39.95
N TYR A 801 4.33 -3.85 39.97
CA TYR A 801 5.03 -4.73 40.91
C TYR A 801 6.19 -4.03 41.63
N PRO A 802 5.96 -2.87 42.27
CA PRO A 802 7.03 -2.08 42.87
C PRO A 802 7.71 -2.77 44.05
N LYS A 803 7.01 -3.67 44.76
CA LYS A 803 7.57 -4.37 45.94
C LYS A 803 8.52 -5.49 45.51
N GLU A 804 8.12 -6.25 44.51
CA GLU A 804 8.91 -7.32 43.91
C GLU A 804 10.18 -6.75 43.29
N MET A 805 10.09 -5.61 42.61
CA MET A 805 11.26 -4.93 42.03
C MET A 805 12.23 -4.34 43.08
N LEU A 806 11.81 -4.24 44.34
CA LEU A 806 12.65 -3.82 45.48
C LEU A 806 13.17 -5.02 46.30
N ASP A 807 12.90 -6.26 45.89
CA ASP A 807 13.45 -7.45 46.55
C ASP A 807 14.98 -7.45 46.45
N GLU A 808 15.64 -7.63 47.59
CA GLU A 808 17.10 -7.56 47.71
C GLU A 808 17.80 -8.56 46.78
N LYS A 809 17.23 -9.75 46.56
CA LYS A 809 17.83 -10.76 45.67
C LYS A 809 17.72 -10.35 44.20
N LEU A 810 16.61 -9.74 43.80
CA LEU A 810 16.42 -9.19 42.46
C LEU A 810 17.35 -8.00 42.21
N LEU A 811 17.50 -7.12 43.19
CA LEU A 811 18.43 -6.00 43.10
C LEU A 811 19.86 -6.49 42.90
N VAL A 812 20.34 -7.45 43.69
CA VAL A 812 21.66 -8.08 43.52
C VAL A 812 21.81 -8.67 42.11
N MET A 813 20.80 -9.36 41.57
CA MET A 813 20.84 -9.88 40.20
C MET A 813 20.94 -8.77 39.14
N PHE A 814 20.17 -7.69 39.26
CA PHE A 814 20.21 -6.58 38.31
C PHE A 814 21.55 -5.88 38.31
N VAL A 815 22.24 -5.81 39.45
CA VAL A 815 23.59 -5.26 39.55
C VAL A 815 24.58 -5.98 38.62
N HIS A 816 24.36 -7.27 38.36
CA HIS A 816 25.18 -8.05 37.44
C HIS A 816 24.83 -7.82 35.94
N SER A 817 23.96 -6.86 35.60
CA SER A 817 23.46 -6.63 34.23
C SER A 817 23.10 -5.15 33.95
N ASP A 818 22.71 -4.81 32.71
CA ASP A 818 22.33 -3.45 32.28
C ASP A 818 20.99 -2.95 32.87
N LEU A 819 20.33 -3.77 33.69
CA LEU A 819 18.95 -3.58 34.13
C LEU A 819 18.76 -2.60 35.29
N ILE A 820 19.79 -2.37 36.11
CA ILE A 820 19.74 -1.34 37.16
C ILE A 820 19.50 0.05 36.60
N TYR A 821 20.10 0.34 35.44
CA TYR A 821 19.92 1.62 34.76
C TYR A 821 18.45 1.91 34.45
N LEU A 822 17.72 0.89 33.95
CA LEU A 822 16.29 1.03 33.62
C LEU A 822 15.45 1.31 34.86
N LEU A 823 15.77 0.67 36.00
CA LEU A 823 15.09 0.93 37.27
C LEU A 823 15.27 2.38 37.77
N PHE A 824 16.49 2.91 37.68
CA PHE A 824 16.78 4.30 38.07
C PHE A 824 16.16 5.32 37.11
N LYS A 825 16.24 5.06 35.80
CA LYS A 825 15.65 5.93 34.75
C LYS A 825 14.15 6.16 34.97
N HIS A 826 13.45 5.15 35.49
CA HIS A 826 12.01 5.24 35.78
C HIS A 826 11.66 5.66 37.21
N GLY A 827 12.63 6.22 37.94
CA GLY A 827 12.38 6.92 39.20
C GLY A 827 12.20 6.00 40.42
N LEU A 828 12.59 4.72 40.32
CA LEU A 828 12.65 3.87 41.51
C LEU A 828 13.82 4.35 42.40
N LYS A 829 13.51 4.86 43.59
CA LYS A 829 14.54 5.25 44.57
C LYS A 829 15.12 3.99 45.22
N ILE A 830 16.18 3.45 44.62
CA ILE A 830 16.91 2.30 45.16
C ILE A 830 18.11 2.81 45.96
N ASP A 831 18.17 2.47 47.24
CA ASP A 831 19.37 2.71 48.06
C ASP A 831 20.39 1.58 47.80
N LEU A 832 21.34 1.86 46.91
CA LEU A 832 22.38 0.91 46.53
C LEU A 832 23.59 0.89 47.48
N LYS A 833 23.62 1.73 48.53
CA LYS A 833 24.84 1.89 49.37
C LYS A 833 25.33 0.59 50.01
N ASN A 834 24.45 -0.40 50.18
CA ASN A 834 24.75 -1.66 50.85
C ASN A 834 24.53 -2.89 49.97
N ILE A 835 24.22 -2.72 48.68
CA ILE A 835 24.02 -3.85 47.78
C ILE A 835 25.38 -4.29 47.25
N PRO A 836 25.81 -5.54 47.47
CA PRO A 836 27.08 -6.02 46.95
C PRO A 836 27.04 -6.02 45.42
N TYR A 837 27.83 -5.17 44.78
CA TYR A 837 27.94 -5.09 43.33
C TYR A 837 29.22 -5.69 42.76
N ASP A 838 29.08 -6.48 41.70
CA ASP A 838 30.18 -7.19 41.08
C ASP A 838 30.95 -6.29 40.12
N LEU A 839 32.00 -5.68 40.69
CA LEU A 839 32.98 -4.86 39.99
C LEU A 839 33.61 -5.58 38.77
N ASN A 840 33.59 -6.92 38.70
CA ASN A 840 34.13 -7.66 37.56
C ASN A 840 33.27 -7.52 36.29
N ILE A 841 31.99 -7.20 36.43
CA ILE A 841 31.09 -7.00 35.28
C ILE A 841 31.29 -5.60 34.71
N VAL A 842 31.51 -4.60 35.57
CA VAL A 842 31.86 -3.24 35.16
C VAL A 842 33.11 -3.23 34.26
N GLY A 843 34.16 -3.92 34.69
CA GLY A 843 35.41 -4.04 33.91
C GLY A 843 35.24 -4.77 32.58
N ARG A 844 34.50 -5.89 32.56
CA ARG A 844 34.28 -6.70 31.35
C ARG A 844 33.29 -6.10 30.36
N TYR A 845 32.26 -5.41 30.83
CA TYR A 845 31.16 -4.98 29.98
C TYR A 845 31.22 -3.49 29.62
N TYR A 846 31.54 -2.59 30.56
CA TYR A 846 31.54 -1.15 30.30
C TYR A 846 32.90 -0.65 29.83
N LEU A 847 33.98 -1.22 30.35
CA LEU A 847 35.34 -0.72 30.11
C LEU A 847 36.16 -1.49 29.07
N ALA A 848 35.65 -2.64 28.59
CA ALA A 848 36.26 -3.46 27.55
C ALA A 848 36.50 -2.74 26.21
N PRO A 849 37.55 -3.12 25.43
CA PRO A 849 37.89 -2.46 24.17
C PRO A 849 36.78 -2.58 23.13
N ILE A 850 36.36 -1.44 22.58
CA ILE A 850 35.30 -1.37 21.56
C ILE A 850 35.95 -1.24 20.18
N ARG A 851 36.38 -2.37 19.60
CA ARG A 851 37.08 -2.39 18.29
C ARG A 851 36.16 -2.63 17.07
N LYS A 852 34.85 -2.91 17.27
CA LYS A 852 33.90 -3.26 16.18
C LYS A 852 32.43 -2.81 16.39
N MET A 853 32.12 -1.92 17.35
CA MET A 853 30.73 -1.46 17.56
C MET A 853 30.37 -0.26 16.68
N LEU A 854 29.09 -0.12 16.36
CA LEU A 854 28.53 1.01 15.63
C LEU A 854 28.48 2.27 16.53
N ALA A 855 28.53 3.46 15.92
CA ALA A 855 28.61 4.74 16.61
C ALA A 855 27.49 5.00 17.64
N TYR A 856 26.28 4.48 17.41
CA TYR A 856 25.15 4.63 18.34
C TYR A 856 25.26 3.69 19.56
N GLU A 857 25.83 2.49 19.40
CA GLU A 857 26.08 1.54 20.49
C GLU A 857 27.11 2.11 21.48
N ILE A 858 28.13 2.81 20.97
CA ILE A 858 29.12 3.52 21.78
C ILE A 858 28.46 4.63 22.60
N LYS A 859 27.59 5.44 21.99
CA LYS A 859 26.89 6.54 22.68
C LYS A 859 26.03 6.02 23.85
N GLY A 860 25.26 4.95 23.63
CA GLY A 860 24.45 4.32 24.67
C GLY A 860 25.28 3.81 25.84
N ARG A 861 26.37 3.08 25.56
CA ARG A 861 27.27 2.52 26.59
C ARG A 861 27.99 3.59 27.41
N VAL A 862 28.48 4.65 26.77
CA VAL A 862 29.15 5.79 27.43
C VAL A 862 28.15 6.57 28.30
N SER A 863 26.94 6.84 27.81
CA SER A 863 25.90 7.51 28.59
C SER A 863 25.49 6.72 29.83
N ARG A 864 25.40 5.38 29.74
CA ARG A 864 25.07 4.50 30.87
C ARG A 864 26.20 4.46 31.91
N PHE A 865 27.46 4.40 31.45
CA PHE A 865 28.63 4.44 32.33
C PHE A 865 28.72 5.75 33.12
N LEU A 866 28.47 6.89 32.48
CA LEU A 866 28.43 8.20 33.14
C LEU A 866 27.37 8.27 34.25
N GLN A 867 26.19 7.68 34.02
CA GLN A 867 25.15 7.62 35.05
C GLN A 867 25.56 6.72 36.22
N LEU A 868 26.22 5.58 35.96
CA LEU A 868 26.77 4.70 37.01
C LEU A 868 27.71 5.47 37.96
N LEU A 869 28.56 6.34 37.39
CA LEU A 869 29.46 7.21 38.16
C LEU A 869 28.71 8.26 38.97
N ARG A 870 27.75 8.97 38.36
CA ARG A 870 26.92 10.00 39.03
C ARG A 870 26.11 9.45 40.21
N HIS A 871 25.68 8.20 40.13
CA HIS A 871 25.00 7.52 41.23
C HIS A 871 25.97 6.99 42.31
N ASN A 872 27.26 7.35 42.24
CA ASN A 872 28.34 6.98 43.17
C ASN A 872 28.56 5.46 43.30
N LEU A 873 28.19 4.67 42.28
CA LEU A 873 28.30 3.20 42.31
C LEU A 873 29.68 2.68 41.92
N LEU A 874 30.49 3.49 41.24
CA LEU A 874 31.85 3.12 40.88
C LEU A 874 32.76 4.31 41.12
N ARG A 875 33.77 4.16 41.97
CA ARG A 875 34.77 5.19 42.19
C ARG A 875 35.95 5.02 41.24
N ALA A 876 36.64 6.10 40.90
CA ALA A 876 37.76 6.05 39.97
C ALA A 876 38.92 5.16 40.43
N ASP A 877 39.12 5.07 41.75
CA ASP A 877 40.11 4.24 42.44
C ASP A 877 39.62 2.80 42.73
N SER A 878 38.38 2.47 42.34
CA SER A 878 37.84 1.11 42.52
C SER A 878 38.66 0.13 41.68
N ILE A 879 39.26 -0.86 42.35
CA ILE A 879 39.98 -1.95 41.69
C ILE A 879 38.96 -2.91 41.09
N ILE A 880 39.00 -3.04 39.76
CA ILE A 880 38.10 -3.89 38.99
C ILE A 880 38.90 -4.87 38.14
N GLU A 881 38.30 -6.02 37.82
CA GLU A 881 38.90 -7.00 36.92
C GLU A 881 38.59 -6.65 35.45
N TYR A 882 39.62 -6.26 34.72
CA TYR A 882 39.63 -6.09 33.29
C TYR A 882 39.93 -7.41 32.58
N HIS A 883 39.49 -7.57 31.33
CA HIS A 883 39.66 -8.80 30.53
C HIS A 883 40.93 -9.60 30.85
N THR A 884 40.81 -10.93 30.94
CA THR A 884 41.90 -11.88 31.26
C THR A 884 42.38 -11.89 32.73
N GLY A 885 41.64 -11.27 33.65
CA GLY A 885 41.93 -11.36 35.10
C GLY A 885 42.80 -10.21 35.65
N VAL A 886 43.10 -9.21 34.83
CA VAL A 886 43.96 -8.07 35.20
C VAL A 886 43.19 -7.13 36.11
N LYS A 887 43.64 -6.93 37.35
CA LYS A 887 42.98 -6.03 38.32
C LYS A 887 43.67 -4.68 38.37
N ALA A 888 42.93 -3.61 38.10
CA ALA A 888 43.45 -2.24 38.11
C ALA A 888 42.33 -1.23 38.42
N PRO A 889 42.66 0.02 38.78
CA PRO A 889 41.66 1.07 38.98
C PRO A 889 40.83 1.32 37.73
N ALA A 890 39.53 1.53 37.93
CA ALA A 890 38.57 1.84 36.87
C ALA A 890 39.03 3.02 35.98
N LEU A 891 39.63 4.05 36.56
CA LEU A 891 40.12 5.22 35.82
C LEU A 891 41.25 4.88 34.84
N LEU A 892 42.24 4.08 35.27
CA LEU A 892 43.38 3.74 34.42
C LEU A 892 42.93 2.89 33.22
N ILE A 893 42.02 1.94 33.47
CA ILE A 893 41.42 1.12 32.43
C ILE A 893 40.62 1.99 31.45
N PHE A 894 39.80 2.93 31.95
CA PHE A 894 39.02 3.84 31.11
C PHE A 894 39.94 4.68 30.21
N LEU A 895 40.98 5.29 30.78
CA LEU A 895 41.92 6.12 30.03
C LEU A 895 42.63 5.34 28.93
N ASP A 896 43.10 4.12 29.19
CA ASP A 896 43.79 3.32 28.17
C ASP A 896 42.90 3.03 26.94
N ASN A 897 41.58 2.88 27.15
CA ASN A 897 40.62 2.58 26.09
C ASN A 897 40.09 3.83 25.35
N PHE A 898 39.98 4.97 26.03
CA PHE A 898 39.22 6.13 25.54
C PHE A 898 40.00 7.45 25.47
N LYS A 899 41.25 7.52 25.94
CA LYS A 899 42.06 8.75 25.93
C LYS A 899 42.18 9.43 24.56
N ASP A 900 42.13 8.67 23.47
CA ASP A 900 42.30 9.16 22.10
C ASP A 900 40.96 9.39 21.37
N ARG A 901 39.86 9.47 22.12
CA ARG A 901 38.49 9.53 21.59
C ARG A 901 37.66 10.64 22.24
N LEU A 902 38.29 11.69 22.76
CA LEU A 902 37.54 12.80 23.37
C LEU A 902 36.65 13.54 22.36
N ASP A 903 37.03 13.54 21.07
CA ASP A 903 36.31 14.26 20.01
C ASP A 903 36.16 13.39 18.73
N LEU A 904 35.38 12.31 18.81
CA LEU A 904 35.11 11.44 17.66
C LEU A 904 34.19 12.14 16.64
N ASP A 905 34.74 12.48 15.46
CA ASP A 905 34.02 12.84 14.22
C ASP A 905 32.94 13.94 14.34
N GLY A 906 33.15 14.98 15.15
CA GLY A 906 32.27 16.15 15.21
C GLY A 906 30.85 15.85 15.77
N LYS A 907 30.69 14.76 16.52
CA LYS A 907 29.45 14.42 17.23
C LYS A 907 29.68 14.47 18.74
N GLU A 908 28.72 15.02 19.50
CA GLU A 908 28.77 15.03 20.97
C GLU A 908 28.80 13.61 21.55
N TYR A 909 29.96 13.20 22.07
CA TYR A 909 30.11 12.02 22.93
C TYR A 909 30.48 12.44 24.36
N PRO A 910 29.82 11.93 25.41
CA PRO A 910 30.04 12.38 26.78
C PRO A 910 31.28 11.76 27.45
N ILE A 911 32.34 11.44 26.69
CA ILE A 911 33.60 10.88 27.21
C ILE A 911 34.29 11.90 28.12
N LYS A 912 34.26 13.18 27.72
CA LYS A 912 34.77 14.28 28.54
C LYS A 912 34.00 14.41 29.86
N ASP A 913 32.69 14.25 29.83
CA ASP A 913 31.85 14.29 31.04
C ASP A 913 32.18 13.17 32.02
N ILE A 914 32.56 11.97 31.52
CA ILE A 914 33.01 10.87 32.37
C ILE A 914 34.32 11.22 33.08
N LEU A 915 35.27 11.85 32.39
CA LEU A 915 36.52 12.27 33.00
C LEU A 915 36.30 13.36 34.05
N ILE A 916 35.39 14.30 33.78
CA ILE A 916 34.97 15.31 34.75
C ILE A 916 34.32 14.66 35.97
N GLU A 917 33.44 13.68 35.75
CA GLU A 917 32.79 12.94 36.83
C GLU A 917 33.81 12.14 37.66
N PHE A 918 34.80 11.49 37.05
CA PHE A 918 35.87 10.85 37.82
C PHE A 918 36.69 11.86 38.64
N ALA A 919 36.99 13.02 38.06
CA ALA A 919 37.73 14.07 38.77
C ALA A 919 36.94 14.65 39.96
N SER A 920 35.61 14.76 39.85
CA SER A 920 34.75 15.28 40.94
C SER A 920 34.77 14.43 42.22
N HIS A 921 35.26 13.19 42.15
CA HIS A 921 35.35 12.26 43.28
C HIS A 921 36.67 12.35 44.09
N ASN A 922 37.45 13.43 43.96
CA ASN A 922 38.69 13.69 44.72
C ASN A 922 39.72 12.55 44.66
N VAL A 923 39.96 12.03 43.45
CA VAL A 923 40.85 10.89 43.21
C VAL A 923 42.31 11.30 43.37
N ASP A 924 43.04 10.60 44.23
CA ASP A 924 44.49 10.77 44.37
C ASP A 924 45.22 10.02 43.25
N ILE A 925 45.53 10.72 42.17
CA ILE A 925 46.18 10.14 40.98
C ILE A 925 47.51 9.47 41.32
N GLN A 926 48.24 9.97 42.33
CA GLN A 926 49.53 9.41 42.74
C GLN A 926 49.38 8.05 43.44
N LYS A 927 48.18 7.71 43.90
CA LYS A 927 47.88 6.45 44.61
C LYS A 927 47.10 5.43 43.77
N LEU A 928 46.80 5.73 42.50
CA LEU A 928 46.07 4.81 41.62
C LEU A 928 46.85 3.51 41.32
N GLY A 929 48.19 3.51 41.39
CA GLY A 929 48.99 2.36 40.96
C GLY A 929 49.14 2.31 39.44
N THR A 930 49.13 1.11 38.83
CA THR A 930 49.43 0.91 37.41
C THR A 930 48.40 0.02 36.70
N PHE A 931 48.32 0.14 35.37
CA PHE A 931 47.59 -0.74 34.47
C PHE A 931 48.49 -1.13 33.30
N TYR A 932 48.73 -2.44 33.09
CA TYR A 932 49.77 -2.95 32.19
C TYR A 932 51.13 -2.26 32.37
N ASP A 933 51.59 -2.19 33.62
CA ASP A 933 52.84 -1.55 34.04
C ASP A 933 52.96 -0.06 33.69
N LYS A 934 51.84 0.60 33.35
CA LYS A 934 51.80 2.04 33.07
C LYS A 934 51.00 2.76 34.15
N ASP A 935 51.55 3.85 34.66
CA ASP A 935 50.81 4.77 35.52
C ASP A 935 49.90 5.72 34.70
N PHE A 936 49.14 6.57 35.40
CA PHE A 936 48.26 7.57 34.79
C PHE A 936 48.97 8.45 33.74
N TYR A 937 50.19 8.93 34.03
CA TYR A 937 50.92 9.82 33.13
C TYR A 937 51.51 9.08 31.94
N GLU A 938 51.94 7.84 32.14
CA GLU A 938 52.46 6.97 31.09
C GLU A 938 51.37 6.52 30.12
N ILE A 939 50.17 6.22 30.60
CA ILE A 939 49.00 5.95 29.74
C ILE A 939 48.71 7.15 28.84
N LEU A 940 48.76 8.38 29.37
CA LEU A 940 48.49 9.59 28.60
C LEU A 940 49.61 10.02 27.65
N LYS A 941 50.82 9.46 27.77
CA LYS A 941 52.01 9.94 27.02
C LYS A 941 51.82 9.91 25.50
N SER A 942 51.05 8.96 24.99
CA SER A 942 50.81 8.77 23.56
C SER A 942 49.55 9.49 23.04
N SER A 943 48.82 10.22 23.89
CA SER A 943 47.51 10.76 23.54
C SER A 943 47.56 12.20 23.05
N GLU A 944 46.83 12.50 21.97
CA GLU A 944 46.69 13.86 21.44
C GLU A 944 45.91 14.80 22.38
N TYR A 945 45.02 14.24 23.22
CA TYR A 945 44.21 15.00 24.20
C TYR A 945 44.86 15.10 25.59
N LYS A 946 46.14 14.70 25.73
CA LYS A 946 46.84 14.66 27.02
C LYS A 946 46.69 15.93 27.86
N GLN A 947 46.87 17.12 27.25
CA GLN A 947 46.81 18.39 27.99
C GLN A 947 45.40 18.71 28.50
N GLU A 948 44.39 18.35 27.73
CA GLU A 948 43.00 18.56 28.12
C GLU A 948 42.60 17.65 29.27
N ILE A 949 42.93 16.36 29.19
CA ILE A 949 42.69 15.39 30.27
C ILE A 949 43.42 15.82 31.55
N LEU A 950 44.68 16.25 31.45
CA LEU A 950 45.44 16.76 32.61
C LEU A 950 44.80 18.01 33.23
N THR A 951 44.13 18.83 32.44
CA THR A 951 43.44 20.03 32.94
C THR A 951 42.18 19.66 33.73
N ILE A 952 41.47 18.61 33.31
CA ILE A 952 40.27 18.11 34.01
C ILE A 952 40.62 17.63 35.42
N PHE A 953 41.72 16.88 35.58
CA PHE A 953 42.13 16.31 36.88
C PHE A 953 43.02 17.24 37.73
N LYS A 954 43.35 18.45 37.23
CA LYS A 954 44.05 19.49 38.00
C LYS A 954 43.10 20.42 38.76
N LYS A 955 41.86 20.54 38.28
CA LYS A 955 40.76 21.21 38.99
C LYS A 955 40.18 20.26 40.01
#